data_AF-A0A5S9IPP4-F1
#
_entry.id   AF-A0A5S9IPP4-F1
#
_cell.length_a   1.000
_cell.length_b   1.000
_cell.length_c   1.000
_cell.angle_alpha   90.00
_cell.angle_beta   90.00
_cell.angle_gamma   90.00
#
_symmetry.space_group_name_H-M   'P 1'
#
loop_
_entity.id
_entity.type
_entity.pdbx_description
1 polymer ?
#
loop_
_entity_poly.entity_id
_entity_poly.type
_entity_poly.pdbx_seq_one_letter_code
_entity_poly.pdbx_strand_id
1 'polypeptide(L)'
;MKSFFRKKYVKYLLFVVFVVAAISFSLPYFAEVPKQFSTRFSISGAYSSGTYNNVSKELCSYLNEKFTGEFFFGNTKSLGSVENIIRMQEHKTDIALIQEDVAYYYYRGGHALLRVEHATEKYIKSVCFFFNEYFIVLARSDKKNLHDLRTVSVGPLHGGTSITAINIRDQLQYHWELDTSTPLEAMRKKEVDAVILITADPKFITNKLRQEKLEYRPIGLTNKEISGISASFPFYHKAHIDVDDYDGQKLTIPTITTRSLLVVNEFVPPQIVNAILELFIDKNLYAAFSKKSPAVKNFNKTRTKDEDERFGHFPLPMHPVVFELKRGRFSFVKPAFFIVPLLFLCFLLVYLHSGDRYKSFFGQRTFYGILWRDLFRDLWIYIFLISLVCIYLISAVYFIKYVEIQAYIQSEFMQPSKFIDMKFRKLITWIFVFTVAGYEDETFPYTEIGKVVASSIRIVSISCMMFIFGRLSIDYLKNLVKDRHMYKGYSMSNHIVICNWNSKGEKIVEEIHSPSLKAQGIAKPIIIICNHEITLPDSDAFQDTFFLPGDPAAEWKLRNASIHDAFSTIILADEAMGDRADSHTVMVVMEMTELFDRLQEEGKLKQRPHISAELIDGKNIKYLKRAGVDEVISGNDLGVRLLAQSTVTPGITEFMDNILQYCNQTNEIYIIDAPQKLIEEKADFVAISEFLLENRDIYHNTLLLAIQRNKKMMVNPCKEEFTHLIDDDRLVILAKERPDIH
;
A
#
# COMPACT_ATOMS: atom_id res chain seq x y z
N MET A 1 -1.31 26.71 -7.96
CA MET A 1 -2.52 25.89 -7.69
C MET A 1 -2.27 24.36 -7.72
N LYS A 2 -1.49 23.80 -8.67
CA LYS A 2 -1.18 22.34 -8.76
C LYS A 2 -0.43 21.72 -7.55
N SER A 3 0.38 22.49 -6.83
CA SER A 3 1.09 22.04 -5.61
C SER A 3 0.14 21.79 -4.41
N PHE A 4 -0.95 22.58 -4.32
CA PHE A 4 -1.90 22.52 -3.21
C PHE A 4 -2.79 21.27 -3.28
N PHE A 5 -3.19 20.88 -4.50
CA PHE A 5 -4.02 19.69 -4.73
C PHE A 5 -3.31 18.37 -4.43
N ARG A 6 -2.00 18.27 -4.69
CA ARG A 6 -1.22 17.03 -4.50
C ARG A 6 -1.02 16.65 -3.02
N LYS A 7 -0.91 17.64 -2.13
CA LYS A 7 -0.82 17.41 -0.66
C LYS A 7 -2.16 16.98 -0.05
N LYS A 8 -3.30 17.41 -0.63
CA LYS A 8 -4.63 17.17 -0.03
C LYS A 8 -5.08 15.72 -0.21
N TYR A 9 -4.90 15.12 -1.39
CA TYR A 9 -5.30 13.73 -1.64
C TYR A 9 -4.46 12.70 -0.87
N VAL A 10 -3.16 12.93 -0.72
CA VAL A 10 -2.29 12.07 0.11
C VAL A 10 -2.70 12.15 1.58
N LYS A 11 -3.06 13.35 2.08
CA LYS A 11 -3.61 13.52 3.43
C LYS A 11 -4.95 12.80 3.62
N TYR A 12 -5.85 12.87 2.64
CA TYR A 12 -7.15 12.19 2.71
C TYR A 12 -7.00 10.66 2.67
N LEU A 13 -6.15 10.13 1.79
CA LEU A 13 -5.88 8.70 1.71
C LEU A 13 -5.24 8.18 3.02
N LEU A 14 -4.27 8.91 3.57
CA LEU A 14 -3.63 8.56 4.85
C LEU A 14 -4.58 8.71 6.05
N PHE A 15 -5.48 9.70 6.03
CA PHE A 15 -6.51 9.86 7.05
C PHE A 15 -7.54 8.73 7.00
N VAL A 16 -7.96 8.31 5.81
CA VAL A 16 -8.86 7.16 5.65
C VAL A 16 -8.18 5.88 6.13
N VAL A 17 -6.91 5.66 5.80
CA VAL A 17 -6.13 4.51 6.31
C VAL A 17 -5.98 4.57 7.84
N PHE A 18 -5.73 5.75 8.41
CA PHE A 18 -5.67 5.97 9.86
C PHE A 18 -7.00 5.69 10.55
N VAL A 19 -8.11 6.18 9.99
CA VAL A 19 -9.45 5.97 10.55
C VAL A 19 -9.88 4.52 10.44
N VAL A 20 -9.60 3.84 9.31
CA VAL A 20 -9.86 2.41 9.15
C VAL A 20 -9.00 1.61 10.14
N ALA A 21 -7.72 1.93 10.30
CA ALA A 21 -6.86 1.28 11.28
C ALA A 21 -7.29 1.56 12.73
N ALA A 22 -7.73 2.78 13.06
CA ALA A 22 -8.17 3.14 14.41
C ALA A 22 -9.53 2.49 14.77
N ILE A 23 -10.47 2.43 13.83
CA ILE A 23 -11.78 1.80 14.03
C ILE A 23 -11.63 0.28 14.20
N SER A 24 -10.78 -0.37 13.39
CA SER A 24 -10.47 -1.80 13.54
C SER A 24 -9.79 -2.16 14.88
N PHE A 25 -9.23 -1.18 15.60
CA PHE A 25 -8.48 -1.38 16.85
C PHE A 25 -9.24 -0.93 18.11
N SER A 26 -10.48 -0.47 17.99
CA SER A 26 -11.31 -0.04 19.13
C SER A 26 -12.02 -1.18 19.88
N LEU A 27 -11.67 -2.45 19.60
CA LEU A 27 -12.19 -3.59 20.37
C LEU A 27 -11.51 -3.68 21.74
N PRO A 28 -12.27 -3.90 22.83
CA PRO A 28 -11.78 -3.68 24.19
C PRO A 28 -10.64 -4.65 24.56
N TYR A 29 -9.55 -4.07 25.02
CA TYR A 29 -8.49 -4.74 25.75
C TYR A 29 -9.08 -5.22 27.09
N PHE A 30 -9.50 -6.48 27.18
CA PHE A 30 -9.90 -7.06 28.46
C PHE A 30 -8.65 -7.19 29.34
N ALA A 31 -8.56 -6.32 30.34
CA ALA A 31 -7.64 -6.50 31.45
C ALA A 31 -7.97 -7.84 32.13
N GLU A 32 -6.99 -8.74 32.21
CA GLU A 32 -7.09 -9.94 33.05
C GLU A 32 -7.21 -9.49 34.50
N VAL A 33 -8.44 -9.52 35.02
CA VAL A 33 -8.70 -9.43 36.45
C VAL A 33 -8.11 -10.71 37.08
N PRO A 34 -7.28 -10.61 38.14
CA PRO A 34 -6.76 -11.79 38.81
C PRO A 34 -7.93 -12.63 39.36
N LYS A 35 -8.21 -13.76 38.72
CA LYS A 35 -9.25 -14.69 39.15
C LYS A 35 -8.77 -15.39 40.43
N GLN A 36 -9.51 -15.21 41.53
CA GLN A 36 -9.30 -15.96 42.76
C GLN A 36 -9.87 -17.37 42.55
N PHE A 37 -9.00 -18.37 42.43
CA PHE A 37 -9.42 -19.75 42.14
C PHE A 37 -9.98 -20.45 43.38
N SER A 38 -11.03 -21.26 43.19
CA SER A 38 -11.49 -22.20 44.21
C SER A 38 -10.40 -23.22 44.55
N THR A 39 -10.31 -23.66 45.80
CA THR A 39 -9.43 -24.77 46.21
C THR A 39 -10.15 -26.13 46.21
N ARG A 40 -11.48 -26.12 45.99
CA ARG A 40 -12.31 -27.33 45.91
C ARG A 40 -13.03 -27.39 44.57
N PHE A 41 -12.89 -28.51 43.90
CA PHE A 41 -13.51 -28.79 42.61
C PHE A 41 -14.37 -30.05 42.69
N SER A 42 -15.46 -30.03 41.95
CA SER A 42 -16.43 -31.12 41.88
C SER A 42 -16.45 -31.73 40.49
N ILE A 43 -16.41 -33.05 40.43
CA ILE A 43 -16.43 -33.84 39.20
C ILE A 43 -17.74 -34.62 39.15
N SER A 44 -18.65 -34.24 38.26
CA SER A 44 -19.92 -34.96 38.10
C SER A 44 -19.79 -36.13 37.12
N GLY A 45 -20.27 -37.28 37.58
CA GLY A 45 -20.28 -38.53 36.81
C GLY A 45 -21.69 -38.93 36.37
N ALA A 46 -22.19 -40.04 36.90
CA ALA A 46 -23.57 -40.50 36.72
C ALA A 46 -24.05 -41.18 38.02
N TYR A 47 -25.08 -42.00 37.95
CA TYR A 47 -25.60 -42.75 39.09
C TYR A 47 -24.61 -43.84 39.49
N SER A 48 -24.78 -44.44 40.68
CA SER A 48 -23.76 -45.31 41.31
C SER A 48 -23.29 -46.50 40.45
N SER A 49 -24.13 -47.01 39.54
CA SER A 49 -23.83 -48.10 38.61
C SER A 49 -23.45 -47.65 37.20
N GLY A 50 -23.43 -46.34 36.92
CA GLY A 50 -23.09 -45.78 35.61
C GLY A 50 -21.58 -45.71 35.38
N THR A 51 -21.18 -45.88 34.12
CA THR A 51 -19.77 -45.81 33.68
C THR A 51 -19.11 -44.49 34.07
N TYR A 52 -19.81 -43.37 33.92
CA TYR A 52 -19.27 -42.04 34.23
C TYR A 52 -18.90 -41.90 35.70
N ASN A 53 -19.68 -42.46 36.63
CA ASN A 53 -19.39 -42.39 38.06
C ASN A 53 -18.11 -43.15 38.44
N ASN A 54 -17.80 -44.26 37.75
CA ASN A 54 -16.56 -44.99 38.00
C ASN A 54 -15.36 -44.21 37.47
N VAL A 55 -15.48 -43.65 36.27
CA VAL A 55 -14.41 -42.85 35.64
C VAL A 55 -14.16 -41.56 36.43
N SER A 56 -15.20 -40.86 36.88
CA SER A 56 -15.07 -39.64 37.67
C SER A 56 -14.42 -39.90 39.03
N LYS A 57 -14.72 -41.03 39.70
CA LYS A 57 -14.02 -41.43 40.93
C LYS A 57 -12.53 -41.65 40.71
N GLU A 58 -12.15 -42.38 39.66
CA GLU A 58 -10.74 -42.60 39.34
C GLU A 58 -10.04 -41.29 38.95
N LEU A 59 -10.72 -40.41 38.22
CA LEU A 59 -10.21 -39.09 37.87
C LEU A 59 -10.01 -38.21 39.12
N CYS A 60 -10.96 -38.21 40.07
CA CYS A 60 -10.79 -37.54 41.35
C CYS A 60 -9.57 -38.09 42.11
N SER A 61 -9.40 -39.41 42.17
CA SER A 61 -8.25 -40.02 42.85
C SER A 61 -6.93 -39.57 42.22
N TYR A 62 -6.85 -39.59 40.88
CA TYR A 62 -5.66 -39.14 40.15
C TYR A 62 -5.33 -37.66 40.40
N LEU A 63 -6.34 -36.78 40.33
CA LEU A 63 -6.13 -35.34 40.51
C LEU A 63 -5.79 -35.00 41.97
N ASN A 64 -6.39 -35.67 42.95
CA ASN A 64 -6.04 -35.49 44.36
C ASN A 64 -4.61 -35.95 44.66
N GLU A 65 -4.15 -37.06 44.06
CA GLU A 65 -2.77 -37.53 44.20
C GLU A 65 -1.79 -36.50 43.61
N LYS A 66 -2.10 -35.98 42.42
CA LYS A 66 -1.25 -35.04 41.69
C LYS A 66 -1.16 -33.64 42.32
N PHE A 67 -2.24 -33.15 42.91
CA PHE A 67 -2.32 -31.81 43.52
C PHE A 67 -2.44 -31.86 45.04
N THR A 68 -1.77 -32.83 45.67
CA THR A 68 -1.80 -33.03 47.13
C THR A 68 -1.48 -31.73 47.88
N GLY A 69 -2.43 -31.22 48.66
CA GLY A 69 -2.27 -30.01 49.48
C GLY A 69 -2.57 -28.68 48.77
N GLU A 70 -2.85 -28.70 47.46
CA GLU A 70 -3.18 -27.49 46.67
C GLU A 70 -4.66 -27.46 46.29
N PHE A 71 -5.18 -28.56 45.74
CA PHE A 71 -6.57 -28.67 45.29
C PHE A 71 -7.23 -29.95 45.82
N PHE A 72 -8.55 -29.89 46.03
CA PHE A 72 -9.35 -31.04 46.43
C PHE A 72 -10.45 -31.33 45.40
N PHE A 73 -10.53 -32.58 44.96
CA PHE A 73 -11.47 -33.05 43.94
C PHE A 73 -12.48 -34.03 44.53
N GLY A 74 -13.76 -33.65 44.50
CA GLY A 74 -14.87 -34.48 44.98
C GLY A 74 -15.69 -35.08 43.85
N ASN A 75 -16.02 -36.38 43.96
CA ASN A 75 -16.90 -37.03 43.00
C ASN A 75 -18.38 -36.80 43.35
N THR A 76 -19.14 -36.26 42.40
CA THR A 76 -20.57 -35.99 42.56
C THR A 76 -21.39 -36.94 41.69
N LYS A 77 -22.39 -37.59 42.29
CA LYS A 77 -23.34 -38.44 41.56
C LYS A 77 -24.42 -37.59 40.89
N SER A 78 -24.84 -38.00 39.69
CA SER A 78 -25.90 -37.36 38.91
C SER A 78 -26.74 -38.41 38.15
N LEU A 79 -27.78 -37.98 37.44
CA LEU A 79 -28.63 -38.75 36.57
C LEU A 79 -27.96 -39.01 35.19
N GLY A 80 -26.89 -38.27 34.87
CA GLY A 80 -26.09 -38.44 33.66
C GLY A 80 -25.84 -37.12 32.93
N SER A 81 -25.61 -37.21 31.62
CA SER A 81 -25.13 -36.12 30.76
C SER A 81 -25.98 -34.84 30.81
N VAL A 82 -27.32 -34.93 30.81
CA VAL A 82 -28.18 -33.73 30.82
C VAL A 82 -28.13 -33.04 32.18
N GLU A 83 -28.24 -33.79 33.28
CA GLU A 83 -28.11 -33.18 34.62
C GLU A 83 -26.70 -32.60 34.85
N ASN A 84 -25.65 -33.23 34.29
CA ASN A 84 -24.30 -32.70 34.36
C ASN A 84 -24.19 -31.31 33.73
N ILE A 85 -24.82 -31.09 32.57
CA ILE A 85 -24.90 -29.77 31.94
C ILE A 85 -25.65 -28.79 32.84
N ILE A 86 -26.84 -29.16 33.33
CA ILE A 86 -27.66 -28.30 34.19
C ILE A 86 -26.86 -27.88 35.44
N ARG A 87 -26.18 -28.82 36.09
CA ARG A 87 -25.36 -28.53 37.28
C ARG A 87 -24.15 -27.65 36.97
N MET A 88 -23.54 -27.82 35.80
CA MET A 88 -22.48 -26.92 35.35
C MET A 88 -23.00 -25.51 35.09
N GLN A 89 -24.22 -25.37 34.57
CA GLN A 89 -24.86 -24.07 34.39
C GLN A 89 -25.21 -23.38 35.71
N GLU A 90 -25.64 -24.16 36.70
CA GLU A 90 -25.91 -23.69 38.06
C GLU A 90 -24.62 -23.49 38.90
N HIS A 91 -23.43 -23.65 38.31
CA HIS A 91 -22.14 -23.62 39.00
C HIS A 91 -22.02 -24.59 40.19
N LYS A 92 -22.81 -25.68 40.18
CA LYS A 92 -22.76 -26.77 41.18
C LYS A 92 -21.72 -27.84 40.81
N THR A 93 -21.14 -27.76 39.62
CA THR A 93 -20.13 -28.69 39.13
C THR A 93 -19.07 -27.98 38.30
N ASP A 94 -17.80 -28.32 38.53
CA ASP A 94 -16.66 -27.70 37.86
C ASP A 94 -16.17 -28.53 36.66
N ILE A 95 -16.21 -29.86 36.78
CA ILE A 95 -15.75 -30.81 35.77
C ILE A 95 -16.85 -31.85 35.56
N ALA A 96 -17.16 -32.22 34.31
CA ALA A 96 -18.17 -33.24 34.05
C ALA A 96 -17.87 -34.09 32.82
N LEU A 97 -18.42 -35.30 32.82
CA LEU A 97 -18.53 -36.15 31.63
C LEU A 97 -19.90 -35.96 30.98
N ILE A 98 -19.93 -35.75 29.67
CA ILE A 98 -21.15 -35.51 28.89
C ILE A 98 -21.05 -36.28 27.58
N GLN A 99 -22.13 -36.91 27.14
CA GLN A 99 -22.20 -37.50 25.79
C GLN A 99 -22.14 -36.42 24.70
N GLU A 100 -21.47 -36.72 23.58
CA GLU A 100 -21.27 -35.78 22.48
C GLU A 100 -22.57 -35.22 21.88
N ASP A 101 -23.60 -36.05 21.74
CA ASP A 101 -24.92 -35.66 21.24
C ASP A 101 -25.60 -34.65 22.18
N VAL A 102 -25.54 -34.92 23.49
CA VAL A 102 -26.05 -34.01 24.52
C VAL A 102 -25.30 -32.68 24.48
N ALA A 103 -23.98 -32.71 24.35
CA ALA A 103 -23.15 -31.51 24.23
C ALA A 103 -23.47 -30.70 22.95
N TYR A 104 -23.72 -31.39 21.83
CA TYR A 104 -24.10 -30.77 20.56
C TYR A 104 -25.42 -30.00 20.67
N TYR A 105 -26.47 -30.64 21.20
CA TYR A 105 -27.76 -29.98 21.34
C TYR A 105 -27.78 -28.90 22.41
N TYR A 106 -26.97 -29.02 23.46
CA TYR A 106 -26.80 -27.93 24.43
C TYR A 106 -26.25 -26.66 23.77
N TYR A 107 -25.25 -26.81 22.89
CA TYR A 107 -24.64 -25.66 22.23
C TYR A 107 -25.47 -25.10 21.07
N ARG A 108 -25.96 -25.99 20.20
CA ARG A 108 -26.62 -25.62 18.93
C ARG A 108 -28.14 -25.56 19.03
N GLY A 109 -28.73 -26.06 20.12
CA GLY A 109 -30.18 -26.16 20.30
C GLY A 109 -30.80 -27.30 19.50
N GLY A 110 -32.13 -27.43 19.58
CA GLY A 110 -32.90 -28.30 18.68
C GLY A 110 -33.38 -29.64 19.24
N HIS A 111 -33.24 -29.93 20.54
CA HIS A 111 -33.81 -31.14 21.15
C HIS A 111 -34.86 -30.85 22.22
N ALA A 112 -36.06 -31.41 22.06
CA ALA A 112 -37.24 -31.09 22.87
C ALA A 112 -37.12 -31.43 24.36
N LEU A 113 -36.34 -32.45 24.73
CA LEU A 113 -36.12 -32.84 26.14
C LEU A 113 -35.14 -31.95 26.89
N LEU A 114 -34.17 -31.33 26.19
CA LEU A 114 -33.16 -30.56 26.89
C LEU A 114 -33.82 -29.35 27.54
N ARG A 115 -34.74 -28.66 26.84
CA ARG A 115 -35.41 -27.43 27.32
C ARG A 115 -34.47 -26.47 28.06
N VAL A 116 -33.18 -26.53 27.76
CA VAL A 116 -32.15 -25.71 28.37
C VAL A 116 -32.18 -24.42 27.55
N GLU A 117 -32.42 -23.29 28.21
CA GLU A 117 -32.24 -22.00 27.56
C GLU A 117 -30.82 -21.96 26.98
N HIS A 118 -30.72 -21.57 25.71
CA HIS A 118 -29.42 -21.37 25.07
C HIS A 118 -28.56 -20.50 25.98
N ALA A 119 -27.51 -21.07 26.57
CA ALA A 119 -26.61 -20.30 27.37
C ALA A 119 -25.91 -19.31 26.43
N THR A 120 -26.31 -18.05 26.52
CA THR A 120 -25.56 -16.91 25.99
C THR A 120 -24.14 -16.87 26.58
N GLU A 121 -23.90 -17.56 27.69
CA GLU A 121 -22.62 -17.63 28.39
C GLU A 121 -21.87 -18.94 28.08
N LYS A 122 -20.73 -18.79 27.38
CA LYS A 122 -19.88 -19.89 26.89
C LYS A 122 -18.90 -20.42 27.95
N TYR A 123 -19.27 -20.56 29.24
CA TYR A 123 -18.33 -20.96 30.29
C TYR A 123 -18.04 -22.47 30.35
N ILE A 124 -18.82 -23.32 29.67
CA ILE A 124 -18.52 -24.77 29.56
C ILE A 124 -17.53 -24.98 28.41
N LYS A 125 -16.36 -25.54 28.71
CA LYS A 125 -15.28 -25.78 27.73
C LYS A 125 -14.98 -27.27 27.56
N SER A 126 -14.78 -27.71 26.32
CA SER A 126 -14.33 -29.04 25.95
C SER A 126 -12.86 -29.25 26.26
N VAL A 127 -12.53 -30.39 26.88
CA VAL A 127 -11.15 -30.80 27.15
C VAL A 127 -10.70 -31.93 26.23
N CYS A 128 -11.36 -33.08 26.31
CA CYS A 128 -11.05 -34.25 25.47
C CYS A 128 -12.18 -35.28 25.47
N PHE A 129 -12.20 -36.14 24.45
CA PHE A 129 -13.03 -37.33 24.44
C PHE A 129 -12.35 -38.48 25.23
N PHE A 130 -13.08 -39.05 26.18
CA PHE A 130 -12.59 -40.07 27.11
C PHE A 130 -12.72 -41.48 26.56
N PHE A 131 -13.86 -41.84 25.99
CA PHE A 131 -14.14 -43.16 25.41
C PHE A 131 -15.37 -43.14 24.49
N ASN A 132 -15.52 -44.23 23.72
CA ASN A 132 -16.67 -44.49 22.88
C ASN A 132 -17.77 -45.16 23.70
N GLU A 133 -19.03 -44.77 23.45
CA GLU A 133 -20.22 -45.30 24.08
C GLU A 133 -21.16 -45.87 23.02
N TYR A 134 -21.45 -47.15 23.14
CA TYR A 134 -22.16 -47.92 22.13
C TYR A 134 -23.64 -47.99 22.46
N PHE A 135 -24.48 -47.88 21.43
CA PHE A 135 -25.90 -48.15 21.54
C PHE A 135 -26.15 -49.66 21.61
N ILE A 136 -26.82 -50.12 22.66
CA ILE A 136 -27.09 -51.54 22.88
C ILE A 136 -28.52 -51.68 23.36
N VAL A 137 -29.27 -52.61 22.77
CA VAL A 137 -30.62 -52.96 23.23
C VAL A 137 -30.59 -54.34 23.85
N LEU A 138 -30.99 -54.45 25.11
CA LEU A 138 -31.19 -55.73 25.79
C LEU A 138 -32.70 -55.97 25.89
N ALA A 139 -33.22 -56.77 24.96
CA ALA A 139 -34.64 -57.08 24.89
C ALA A 139 -34.98 -58.36 25.66
N ARG A 140 -36.23 -58.54 26.03
CA ARG A 140 -36.72 -59.84 26.53
C ARG A 140 -36.55 -60.92 25.46
N SER A 141 -36.38 -62.17 25.88
CA SER A 141 -36.12 -63.33 24.99
C SER A 141 -37.16 -63.52 23.87
N ASP A 142 -38.41 -63.08 24.09
CA ASP A 142 -39.50 -63.17 23.11
C ASP A 142 -39.44 -62.11 22.00
N LYS A 143 -38.61 -61.08 22.14
CA LYS A 143 -38.45 -59.99 21.16
C LYS A 143 -37.22 -60.23 20.29
N LYS A 144 -37.38 -60.08 18.97
CA LYS A 144 -36.31 -60.37 17.98
C LYS A 144 -35.82 -59.13 17.22
N ASN A 145 -36.69 -58.15 16.97
CA ASN A 145 -36.36 -56.95 16.19
C ASN A 145 -36.69 -55.67 16.98
N LEU A 146 -35.98 -54.60 16.66
CA LEU A 146 -36.19 -53.27 17.26
C LEU A 146 -37.57 -52.68 16.96
N HIS A 147 -38.11 -52.94 15.76
CA HIS A 147 -39.45 -52.49 15.35
C HIS A 147 -40.58 -53.14 16.18
N ASP A 148 -40.34 -54.31 16.77
CA ASP A 148 -41.36 -55.06 17.53
C ASP A 148 -41.49 -54.60 19.00
N LEU A 149 -40.63 -53.65 19.42
CA LEU A 149 -40.61 -53.10 20.76
C LEU A 149 -41.67 -52.01 20.91
N ARG A 150 -42.45 -52.06 21.99
CA ARG A 150 -43.44 -51.04 22.36
C ARG A 150 -42.96 -50.20 23.52
N THR A 151 -42.54 -50.83 24.61
CA THR A 151 -42.09 -50.12 25.82
C THR A 151 -40.61 -50.36 26.04
N VAL A 152 -39.80 -49.31 26.01
CA VAL A 152 -38.35 -49.40 26.20
C VAL A 152 -37.91 -48.54 27.38
N SER A 153 -37.10 -49.12 28.26
CA SER A 153 -36.50 -48.36 29.35
C SER A 153 -35.24 -47.64 28.87
N VAL A 154 -35.16 -46.34 29.14
CA VAL A 154 -34.00 -45.49 28.81
C VAL A 154 -33.25 -45.00 30.05
N GLY A 155 -33.68 -45.44 31.25
CA GLY A 155 -33.17 -44.91 32.49
C GLY A 155 -33.68 -43.48 32.78
N PRO A 156 -33.03 -42.76 33.70
CA PRO A 156 -33.44 -41.40 34.05
C PRO A 156 -33.56 -40.49 32.83
N LEU A 157 -34.64 -39.71 32.76
CA LEU A 157 -34.92 -38.83 31.61
C LEU A 157 -33.78 -37.81 31.36
N HIS A 158 -33.10 -37.37 32.41
CA HIS A 158 -31.93 -36.47 32.35
C HIS A 158 -30.57 -37.20 32.17
N GLY A 159 -30.60 -38.48 31.78
CA GLY A 159 -29.44 -39.17 31.22
C GLY A 159 -29.25 -38.81 29.74
N GLY A 160 -28.11 -39.13 29.13
CA GLY A 160 -28.00 -38.98 27.67
C GLY A 160 -28.51 -40.19 26.88
N THR A 161 -28.79 -41.33 27.55
CA THR A 161 -29.47 -42.48 26.93
C THR A 161 -30.85 -42.13 26.39
N SER A 162 -31.62 -41.28 27.09
CA SER A 162 -32.93 -40.82 26.63
C SER A 162 -32.84 -40.01 25.34
N ILE A 163 -31.85 -39.11 25.24
CA ILE A 163 -31.59 -38.29 24.05
C ILE A 163 -31.24 -39.19 22.85
N THR A 164 -30.27 -40.10 23.03
CA THR A 164 -29.88 -41.02 21.96
C THR A 164 -31.04 -41.93 21.53
N ALA A 165 -31.83 -42.44 22.49
CA ALA A 165 -32.98 -43.29 22.20
C ALA A 165 -34.07 -42.54 21.42
N ILE A 166 -34.35 -41.29 21.75
CA ILE A 166 -35.34 -40.46 21.03
C ILE A 166 -34.85 -40.14 19.63
N ASN A 167 -33.58 -39.75 19.46
CA ASN A 167 -33.01 -39.52 18.13
C ASN A 167 -33.15 -40.75 17.22
N ILE A 168 -32.83 -41.93 17.74
CA ILE A 168 -32.97 -43.18 16.97
C ILE A 168 -34.44 -43.50 16.70
N ARG A 169 -35.30 -43.39 17.72
CA ARG A 169 -36.74 -43.66 17.60
C ARG A 169 -37.36 -42.79 16.51
N ASP A 170 -37.10 -41.50 16.56
CA ASP A 170 -37.72 -40.52 15.66
C ASP A 170 -37.14 -40.66 14.23
N GLN A 171 -35.82 -40.87 14.10
CA GLN A 171 -35.17 -41.08 12.80
C GLN A 171 -35.59 -42.38 12.10
N LEU A 172 -35.81 -43.45 12.87
CA LEU A 172 -36.26 -44.75 12.34
C LEU A 172 -37.79 -44.89 12.35
N GLN A 173 -38.52 -43.89 12.83
CA GLN A 173 -39.98 -43.87 12.96
C GLN A 173 -40.54 -45.04 13.78
N TYR A 174 -39.85 -45.38 14.87
CA TYR A 174 -40.30 -46.38 15.83
C TYR A 174 -41.31 -45.81 16.82
N HIS A 175 -42.21 -46.66 17.31
CA HIS A 175 -43.32 -46.27 18.19
C HIS A 175 -43.03 -46.61 19.66
N TRP A 176 -41.79 -46.35 20.10
CA TRP A 176 -41.37 -46.68 21.46
C TRP A 176 -41.93 -45.71 22.50
N GLU A 177 -42.66 -46.26 23.48
CA GLU A 177 -42.99 -45.64 24.75
C GLU A 177 -41.79 -45.74 25.71
N LEU A 178 -41.43 -44.64 26.34
CA LEU A 178 -40.21 -44.54 27.15
C LEU A 178 -40.53 -44.73 28.63
N ASP A 179 -39.92 -45.74 29.24
CA ASP A 179 -39.86 -45.92 30.70
C ASP A 179 -38.57 -45.31 31.27
N THR A 180 -38.68 -44.67 32.43
CA THR A 180 -37.56 -44.00 33.10
C THR A 180 -36.96 -44.77 34.27
N SER A 181 -37.41 -46.00 34.52
CA SER A 181 -36.85 -46.87 35.55
C SER A 181 -35.39 -47.21 35.21
N THR A 182 -34.56 -47.53 36.20
CA THR A 182 -33.18 -47.96 35.89
C THR A 182 -33.18 -49.29 35.12
N PRO A 183 -32.17 -49.57 34.27
CA PRO A 183 -32.07 -50.81 33.49
C PRO A 183 -32.43 -52.10 34.22
N LEU A 184 -31.87 -52.30 35.42
CA LEU A 184 -32.11 -53.51 36.21
C LEU A 184 -33.53 -53.54 36.79
N GLU A 185 -34.02 -52.39 37.28
CA GLU A 185 -35.35 -52.29 37.85
C GLU A 185 -36.43 -52.53 36.77
N ALA A 186 -36.25 -51.97 35.58
CA ALA A 186 -37.16 -52.15 34.46
C ALA A 186 -37.25 -53.64 34.05
N MET A 187 -36.11 -54.32 33.94
CA MET A 187 -36.09 -55.77 33.65
C MET A 187 -36.71 -56.62 34.76
N ARG A 188 -36.58 -56.22 36.04
CA ARG A 188 -37.25 -56.90 37.17
C ARG A 188 -38.76 -56.77 37.13
N LYS A 189 -39.26 -55.57 36.78
CA LYS A 189 -40.70 -55.30 36.67
C LYS A 189 -41.35 -56.12 35.54
N LYS A 190 -40.57 -56.51 34.51
CA LYS A 190 -41.04 -57.23 33.30
C LYS A 190 -42.12 -56.48 32.50
N GLU A 191 -42.33 -55.21 32.80
CA GLU A 191 -43.30 -54.31 32.16
C GLU A 191 -42.74 -53.64 30.90
N VAL A 192 -41.43 -53.75 30.68
CA VAL A 192 -40.75 -53.23 29.46
C VAL A 192 -40.37 -54.37 28.52
N ASP A 193 -40.43 -54.10 27.21
CA ASP A 193 -39.99 -55.04 26.17
C ASP A 193 -38.46 -55.11 26.08
N ALA A 194 -37.79 -53.99 26.33
CA ALA A 194 -36.33 -53.90 26.29
C ALA A 194 -35.77 -52.76 27.14
N VAL A 195 -34.47 -52.81 27.39
CA VAL A 195 -33.70 -51.70 27.93
C VAL A 195 -32.69 -51.24 26.90
N ILE A 196 -32.63 -49.92 26.70
CA ILE A 196 -31.63 -49.26 25.87
C ILE A 196 -30.47 -48.80 26.76
N LEU A 197 -29.25 -49.11 26.36
CA LEU A 197 -28.03 -48.71 27.03
C LEU A 197 -27.14 -47.94 26.07
N ILE A 198 -26.61 -46.81 26.54
CA ILE A 198 -25.46 -46.13 25.93
C ILE A 198 -24.29 -46.31 26.88
N THR A 199 -23.34 -47.17 26.54
CA THR A 199 -22.22 -47.49 27.44
C THR A 199 -20.98 -47.96 26.71
N ALA A 200 -19.81 -47.71 27.29
CA ALA A 200 -18.54 -48.26 26.82
C ALA A 200 -18.37 -49.76 27.11
N ASP A 201 -19.05 -50.28 28.15
CA ASP A 201 -18.98 -51.68 28.56
C ASP A 201 -20.33 -52.15 29.15
N PRO A 202 -21.05 -53.08 28.50
CA PRO A 202 -22.33 -53.59 28.99
C PRO A 202 -22.17 -54.65 30.10
N LYS A 203 -20.96 -55.17 30.35
CA LYS A 203 -20.72 -56.33 31.24
C LYS A 203 -21.28 -56.16 32.63
N PHE A 204 -21.25 -54.95 33.18
CA PHE A 204 -21.80 -54.70 34.51
C PHE A 204 -23.29 -55.04 34.58
N ILE A 205 -24.07 -54.61 33.57
CA ILE A 205 -25.52 -54.85 33.53
C ILE A 205 -25.79 -56.31 33.15
N THR A 206 -25.13 -56.85 32.12
CA THR A 206 -25.35 -58.23 31.70
C THR A 206 -24.99 -59.24 32.79
N ASN A 207 -23.90 -59.03 33.52
CA ASN A 207 -23.54 -59.86 34.68
C ASN A 207 -24.62 -59.84 35.76
N LYS A 208 -25.19 -58.67 36.08
CA LYS A 208 -26.25 -58.56 37.07
C LYS A 208 -27.55 -59.21 36.61
N LEU A 209 -27.93 -59.02 35.34
CA LEU A 209 -29.10 -59.70 34.76
C LEU A 209 -28.96 -61.22 34.85
N ARG A 210 -27.77 -61.77 34.54
CA ARG A 210 -27.47 -63.21 34.68
C ARG A 210 -27.49 -63.67 36.13
N GLN A 211 -26.88 -62.92 37.05
CA GLN A 211 -26.90 -63.23 38.49
C GLN A 211 -28.32 -63.29 39.05
N GLU A 212 -29.20 -62.40 38.58
CA GLU A 212 -30.61 -62.34 38.98
C GLU A 212 -31.53 -63.24 38.14
N LYS A 213 -30.96 -64.04 37.22
CA LYS A 213 -31.70 -64.95 36.32
C LYS A 213 -32.79 -64.25 35.49
N LEU A 214 -32.54 -63.01 35.09
CA LEU A 214 -33.40 -62.24 34.20
C LEU A 214 -32.96 -62.50 32.76
N GLU A 215 -33.78 -63.23 31.99
CA GLU A 215 -33.47 -63.55 30.60
C GLU A 215 -33.49 -62.30 29.70
N TYR A 216 -32.51 -62.21 28.79
CA TYR A 216 -32.41 -61.13 27.82
C TYR A 216 -31.71 -61.58 26.53
N ARG A 217 -31.95 -60.84 25.46
CA ARG A 217 -31.30 -60.98 24.15
C ARG A 217 -30.74 -59.63 23.69
N PRO A 218 -29.44 -59.54 23.37
CA PRO A 218 -28.89 -58.36 22.71
C PRO A 218 -29.43 -58.20 21.28
N ILE A 219 -29.89 -57.00 20.92
CA ILE A 219 -30.33 -56.64 19.58
C ILE A 219 -29.47 -55.46 19.08
N GLY A 220 -28.93 -55.59 17.87
CA GLY A 220 -28.16 -54.55 17.18
C GLY A 220 -28.98 -53.85 16.09
N LEU A 221 -28.36 -52.87 15.44
CA LEU A 221 -28.91 -52.13 14.30
C LEU A 221 -28.49 -52.79 12.98
N THR A 222 -29.38 -52.82 12.00
CA THR A 222 -29.03 -53.20 10.63
C THR A 222 -28.09 -52.16 10.01
N ASN A 223 -27.30 -52.57 9.01
CA ASN A 223 -26.42 -51.64 8.28
C ASN A 223 -27.19 -50.48 7.64
N LYS A 224 -28.45 -50.71 7.20
CA LYS A 224 -29.30 -49.67 6.60
C LYS A 224 -29.70 -48.62 7.64
N GLU A 225 -30.10 -49.05 8.84
CA GLU A 225 -30.43 -48.13 9.96
C GLU A 225 -29.21 -47.33 10.38
N ILE A 226 -28.05 -47.98 10.51
CA ILE A 226 -26.79 -47.30 10.85
C ILE A 226 -26.47 -46.20 9.83
N SER A 227 -26.55 -46.51 8.53
CA SER A 227 -26.29 -45.51 7.48
C SER A 227 -27.30 -44.35 7.51
N GLY A 228 -28.58 -44.62 7.78
CA GLY A 228 -29.60 -43.57 7.90
C GLY A 228 -29.37 -42.65 9.11
N ILE A 229 -28.96 -43.23 10.24
CA ILE A 229 -28.66 -42.49 11.47
C ILE A 229 -27.40 -41.63 11.29
N SER A 230 -26.29 -42.22 10.84
CA SER A 230 -25.02 -41.51 10.66
C SER A 230 -25.07 -40.43 9.58
N ALA A 231 -25.99 -40.52 8.61
CA ALA A 231 -26.22 -39.46 7.64
C ALA A 231 -26.96 -38.25 8.23
N SER A 232 -27.79 -38.47 9.24
CA SER A 232 -28.66 -37.45 9.83
C SER A 232 -28.04 -36.77 11.05
N PHE A 233 -27.15 -37.47 11.76
CA PHE A 233 -26.53 -36.98 12.98
C PHE A 233 -24.99 -37.04 12.89
N PRO A 234 -24.28 -35.90 12.98
CA PRO A 234 -22.83 -35.84 12.77
C PRO A 234 -22.00 -36.49 13.89
N PHE A 235 -22.62 -36.78 15.04
CA PHE A 235 -22.00 -37.33 16.24
C PHE A 235 -22.24 -38.85 16.44
N TYR A 236 -22.93 -39.52 15.50
CA TYR A 236 -23.12 -40.97 15.55
C TYR A 236 -22.27 -41.66 14.48
N HIS A 237 -21.36 -42.52 14.93
CA HIS A 237 -20.44 -43.24 14.06
C HIS A 237 -20.77 -44.74 14.00
N LYS A 238 -20.53 -45.37 12.85
CA LYS A 238 -20.70 -46.82 12.67
C LYS A 238 -19.74 -47.59 13.56
N ALA A 239 -20.24 -48.60 14.27
CA ALA A 239 -19.47 -49.41 15.20
C ALA A 239 -19.94 -50.87 15.27
N HIS A 240 -19.14 -51.71 15.94
CA HIS A 240 -19.52 -53.06 16.35
C HIS A 240 -19.12 -53.25 17.81
N ILE A 241 -19.92 -53.99 18.57
CA ILE A 241 -19.65 -54.28 19.98
C ILE A 241 -19.89 -55.75 20.30
N ASP A 242 -19.01 -56.31 21.13
CA ASP A 242 -19.15 -57.65 21.69
C ASP A 242 -20.00 -57.59 22.97
N VAL A 243 -21.14 -58.28 22.97
CA VAL A 243 -22.06 -58.37 24.10
C VAL A 243 -22.32 -59.83 24.41
N ASP A 244 -22.23 -60.21 25.68
CA ASP A 244 -22.61 -61.56 26.09
C ASP A 244 -24.15 -61.68 26.12
N ASP A 245 -24.68 -62.73 25.51
CA ASP A 245 -26.07 -63.14 25.72
C ASP A 245 -26.30 -63.73 27.12
N TYR A 246 -27.56 -64.08 27.40
CA TYR A 246 -27.96 -64.67 28.68
C TYR A 246 -27.18 -65.95 29.02
N ASP A 247 -26.91 -66.80 28.02
CA ASP A 247 -26.17 -68.06 28.18
C ASP A 247 -24.64 -67.86 28.29
N GLY A 248 -24.17 -66.63 28.10
CA GLY A 248 -22.75 -66.27 28.18
C GLY A 248 -21.98 -66.41 26.88
N GLN A 249 -22.66 -66.64 25.75
CA GLN A 249 -22.06 -66.61 24.44
C GLN A 249 -21.79 -65.16 24.01
N LYS A 250 -20.62 -64.92 23.45
CA LYS A 250 -20.25 -63.60 22.93
C LYS A 250 -20.86 -63.39 21.55
N LEU A 251 -21.66 -62.34 21.42
CA LEU A 251 -22.24 -61.89 20.16
C LEU A 251 -21.64 -60.55 19.76
N THR A 252 -21.10 -60.47 18.54
CA THR A 252 -20.69 -59.19 17.94
C THR A 252 -21.88 -58.60 17.18
N ILE A 253 -22.44 -57.50 17.69
CA ILE A 253 -23.60 -56.85 17.08
C ILE A 253 -23.20 -55.54 16.36
N PRO A 254 -23.72 -55.29 15.15
CA PRO A 254 -23.59 -54.00 14.48
C PRO A 254 -24.39 -52.93 15.23
N THR A 255 -23.79 -51.75 15.42
CA THR A 255 -24.43 -50.65 16.14
C THR A 255 -23.83 -49.28 15.76
N ILE A 256 -24.27 -48.23 16.45
CA ILE A 256 -23.65 -46.90 16.43
C ILE A 256 -22.89 -46.64 17.74
N THR A 257 -21.95 -45.72 17.68
CA THR A 257 -21.27 -45.15 18.84
C THR A 257 -21.41 -43.64 18.87
N THR A 258 -21.52 -43.09 20.07
CA THR A 258 -21.27 -41.67 20.40
C THR A 258 -20.02 -41.59 21.27
N ARG A 259 -19.47 -40.40 21.50
CA ARG A 259 -18.26 -40.20 22.32
C ARG A 259 -18.61 -39.56 23.67
N SER A 260 -17.91 -39.96 24.72
CA SER A 260 -17.95 -39.30 26.02
C SER A 260 -16.96 -38.14 26.04
N LEU A 261 -17.45 -36.91 26.20
CA LEU A 261 -16.69 -35.68 26.26
C LEU A 261 -16.48 -35.26 27.71
N LEU A 262 -15.23 -35.00 28.09
CA LEU A 262 -14.94 -34.29 29.33
C LEU A 262 -14.98 -32.79 29.08
N VAL A 263 -15.76 -32.11 29.91
CA VAL A 263 -15.88 -30.66 29.92
C VAL A 263 -15.47 -30.10 31.28
N VAL A 264 -15.07 -28.83 31.27
CA VAL A 264 -14.73 -28.06 32.46
C VAL A 264 -15.40 -26.71 32.42
N ASN A 265 -15.63 -26.11 33.58
CA ASN A 265 -15.95 -24.70 33.66
C ASN A 265 -14.69 -23.87 33.31
N GLU A 266 -14.85 -22.75 32.62
CA GLU A 266 -13.77 -21.81 32.25
C GLU A 266 -13.02 -21.26 33.47
N PHE A 267 -13.61 -21.34 34.66
CA PHE A 267 -12.95 -20.97 35.92
C PHE A 267 -12.02 -22.05 36.48
N VAL A 268 -11.97 -23.25 35.90
CA VAL A 268 -11.03 -24.30 36.31
C VAL A 268 -9.60 -23.88 35.95
N PRO A 269 -8.64 -23.87 36.89
CA PRO A 269 -7.25 -23.52 36.65
C PRO A 269 -6.62 -24.30 35.46
N PRO A 270 -5.86 -23.63 34.58
CA PRO A 270 -5.16 -24.27 33.46
C PRO A 270 -4.25 -25.44 33.86
N GLN A 271 -3.68 -25.44 35.07
CA GLN A 271 -2.83 -26.53 35.56
C GLN A 271 -3.62 -27.83 35.71
N ILE A 272 -4.88 -27.76 36.15
CA ILE A 272 -5.76 -28.92 36.31
C ILE A 272 -6.10 -29.50 34.93
N VAL A 273 -6.42 -28.64 33.96
CA VAL A 273 -6.67 -29.08 32.58
C VAL A 273 -5.44 -29.72 31.96
N ASN A 274 -4.24 -29.14 32.15
CA ASN A 274 -2.98 -29.76 31.72
C ASN A 274 -2.78 -31.15 32.33
N ALA A 275 -3.01 -31.30 33.64
CA ALA A 275 -2.90 -32.58 34.31
C ALA A 275 -3.84 -33.65 33.73
N ILE A 276 -5.07 -33.27 33.37
CA ILE A 276 -6.02 -34.15 32.70
C ILE A 276 -5.51 -34.54 31.30
N LEU A 277 -4.97 -33.62 30.53
CA LEU A 277 -4.44 -33.91 29.20
C LEU A 277 -3.21 -34.83 29.27
N GLU A 278 -2.30 -34.59 30.22
CA GLU A 278 -1.12 -35.43 30.47
C GLU A 278 -1.47 -36.88 30.77
N LEU A 279 -2.62 -37.14 31.43
CA LEU A 279 -3.12 -38.49 31.69
C LEU A 279 -3.25 -39.34 30.41
N PHE A 280 -3.59 -38.72 29.28
CA PHE A 280 -3.80 -39.41 28.00
C PHE A 280 -2.56 -39.42 27.12
N ILE A 281 -1.65 -38.46 27.30
CA ILE A 281 -0.44 -38.30 26.49
C ILE A 281 0.68 -39.19 27.04
N ASP A 282 0.82 -39.25 28.37
CA ASP A 282 1.79 -40.12 29.02
C ASP A 282 1.29 -41.57 28.99
N LYS A 283 2.03 -42.43 28.27
CA LYS A 283 1.67 -43.85 28.09
C LYS A 283 1.60 -44.62 29.41
N ASN A 284 2.44 -44.29 30.39
CA ASN A 284 2.50 -44.99 31.67
C ASN A 284 1.32 -44.57 32.56
N LEU A 285 1.04 -43.27 32.62
CA LEU A 285 -0.12 -42.74 33.35
C LEU A 285 -1.43 -43.28 32.75
N TYR A 286 -1.55 -43.25 31.43
CA TYR A 286 -2.69 -43.81 30.72
C TYR A 286 -2.87 -45.31 30.98
N ALA A 287 -1.78 -46.08 30.94
CA ALA A 287 -1.82 -47.51 31.23
C ALA A 287 -2.26 -47.81 32.68
N ALA A 288 -1.80 -47.01 33.65
CA ALA A 288 -2.21 -47.12 35.04
C ALA A 288 -3.69 -46.76 35.23
N PHE A 289 -4.13 -45.64 34.65
CA PHE A 289 -5.51 -45.17 34.73
C PHE A 289 -6.48 -46.14 34.07
N SER A 290 -6.16 -46.61 32.87
CA SER A 290 -7.01 -47.54 32.11
C SER A 290 -7.12 -48.93 32.74
N LYS A 291 -6.19 -49.34 33.62
CA LYS A 291 -6.35 -50.55 34.44
C LYS A 291 -7.45 -50.39 35.48
N LYS A 292 -7.55 -49.22 36.12
CA LYS A 292 -8.59 -48.91 37.12
C LYS A 292 -9.93 -48.55 36.48
N SER A 293 -9.90 -47.91 35.30
CA SER A 293 -11.08 -47.57 34.49
C SER A 293 -11.02 -48.19 33.08
N PRO A 294 -11.45 -49.46 32.91
CA PRO A 294 -11.37 -50.17 31.63
C PRO A 294 -12.10 -49.50 30.46
N ALA A 295 -13.18 -48.74 30.74
CA ALA A 295 -13.97 -48.03 29.71
C ALA A 295 -13.10 -47.15 28.80
N VAL A 296 -12.05 -46.55 29.36
CA VAL A 296 -11.15 -45.62 28.66
C VAL A 296 -10.33 -46.30 27.55
N LYS A 297 -10.14 -47.63 27.63
CA LYS A 297 -9.39 -48.41 26.62
C LYS A 297 -10.09 -48.46 25.26
N ASN A 298 -11.41 -48.29 25.23
CA ASN A 298 -12.24 -48.54 24.05
C ASN A 298 -12.23 -47.42 23.00
N PHE A 299 -11.41 -46.38 23.19
CA PHE A 299 -11.33 -45.25 22.27
C PHE A 299 -10.38 -45.49 21.07
N ASN A 300 -9.35 -46.34 21.22
CA ASN A 300 -8.16 -46.32 20.34
C ASN A 300 -8.04 -47.51 19.36
N LYS A 301 -9.17 -48.12 18.94
CA LYS A 301 -9.14 -49.28 18.01
C LYS A 301 -9.10 -48.91 16.52
N THR A 302 -9.47 -47.69 16.14
CA THR A 302 -9.45 -47.19 14.74
C THR A 302 -8.29 -46.23 14.55
N ARG A 303 -7.16 -46.77 14.08
CA ARG A 303 -5.89 -46.05 13.95
C ARG A 303 -5.77 -45.43 12.56
N THR A 304 -6.29 -44.23 12.35
CA THR A 304 -5.85 -43.37 11.24
C THR A 304 -4.68 -42.49 11.71
N LYS A 305 -3.66 -42.39 10.85
CA LYS A 305 -2.26 -42.17 11.23
C LYS A 305 -1.86 -40.76 11.69
N ASP A 306 -2.75 -39.77 11.74
CA ASP A 306 -2.31 -38.37 11.83
C ASP A 306 -2.94 -37.46 12.90
N GLU A 307 -4.00 -37.84 13.63
CA GLU A 307 -4.50 -37.04 14.77
C GLU A 307 -5.11 -37.93 15.86
N ASP A 308 -4.81 -37.65 17.13
CA ASP A 308 -5.49 -38.30 18.27
C ASP A 308 -6.96 -37.82 18.31
N GLU A 309 -7.89 -38.73 17.95
CA GLU A 309 -9.35 -38.46 17.92
C GLU A 309 -9.88 -37.92 19.26
N ARG A 310 -9.13 -38.09 20.37
CA ARG A 310 -9.49 -37.57 21.71
C ARG A 310 -9.58 -36.05 21.72
N PHE A 311 -8.85 -35.41 20.82
CA PHE A 311 -8.85 -33.97 20.67
C PHE A 311 -9.52 -33.55 19.35
N GLY A 312 -10.35 -34.41 18.75
CA GLY A 312 -11.07 -34.13 17.51
C GLY A 312 -12.04 -32.95 17.59
N HIS A 313 -12.88 -32.79 16.57
CA HIS A 313 -13.85 -31.69 16.50
C HIS A 313 -14.83 -31.74 17.68
N PHE A 314 -14.78 -30.73 18.55
CA PHE A 314 -15.63 -30.66 19.74
C PHE A 314 -16.97 -29.98 19.44
N PRO A 315 -18.08 -30.47 20.02
CA PRO A 315 -19.39 -29.83 19.90
C PRO A 315 -19.52 -28.53 20.73
N LEU A 316 -18.64 -28.33 21.72
CA LEU A 316 -18.61 -27.17 22.63
C LEU A 316 -17.28 -26.41 22.52
N PRO A 317 -17.24 -25.10 22.89
CA PRO A 317 -16.02 -24.29 22.90
C PRO A 317 -14.84 -25.02 23.52
N MET A 318 -13.69 -25.04 22.86
CA MET A 318 -12.49 -25.72 23.36
C MET A 318 -11.86 -24.94 24.51
N HIS A 319 -11.31 -25.63 25.52
CA HIS A 319 -10.50 -24.97 26.53
C HIS A 319 -9.15 -24.51 25.93
N PRO A 320 -8.67 -23.27 26.20
CA PRO A 320 -7.44 -22.73 25.57
C PRO A 320 -6.20 -23.63 25.68
N VAL A 321 -6.06 -24.32 26.82
CA VAL A 321 -4.95 -25.27 27.08
C VAL A 321 -4.92 -26.43 26.07
N VAL A 322 -6.08 -26.92 25.63
CA VAL A 322 -6.17 -28.02 24.65
C VAL A 322 -5.65 -27.55 23.29
N PHE A 323 -5.94 -26.29 22.95
CA PHE A 323 -5.42 -25.66 21.75
C PHE A 323 -3.90 -25.49 21.81
N GLU A 324 -3.36 -25.03 22.95
CA GLU A 324 -1.90 -24.95 23.17
C GLU A 324 -1.21 -26.30 23.03
N LEU A 325 -1.84 -27.36 23.53
CA LEU A 325 -1.32 -28.72 23.41
C LEU A 325 -1.23 -29.19 21.96
N LYS A 326 -2.28 -28.92 21.16
CA LYS A 326 -2.31 -29.29 19.74
C LYS A 326 -1.32 -28.51 18.88
N ARG A 327 -1.12 -27.21 19.16
CA ARG A 327 -0.45 -26.29 18.21
C ARG A 327 0.78 -25.57 18.77
N GLY A 328 1.16 -25.86 20.02
CA GLY A 328 2.30 -25.25 20.71
C GLY A 328 2.00 -23.86 21.29
N ARG A 329 2.73 -23.50 22.36
CA ARG A 329 2.59 -22.24 23.12
C ARG A 329 2.75 -20.95 22.28
N PHE A 330 3.35 -21.02 21.09
CA PHE A 330 3.65 -19.85 20.26
C PHE A 330 2.45 -19.26 19.50
N SER A 331 1.24 -19.82 19.66
CA SER A 331 0.07 -19.35 18.91
C SER A 331 -0.54 -18.03 19.44
N PHE A 332 -0.20 -17.61 20.66
CA PHE A 332 -0.63 -16.31 21.20
C PHE A 332 0.45 -15.24 20.92
N VAL A 333 0.50 -14.74 19.69
CA VAL A 333 1.21 -13.49 19.42
C VAL A 333 0.50 -12.40 20.21
N LYS A 334 1.14 -11.86 21.27
CA LYS A 334 0.53 -10.85 22.13
C LYS A 334 0.06 -9.65 21.29
N PRO A 335 -1.09 -9.02 21.62
CA PRO A 335 -1.56 -7.76 21.03
C PRO A 335 -0.49 -6.66 20.96
N ALA A 336 0.54 -6.74 21.82
CA ALA A 336 1.69 -5.84 21.83
C ALA A 336 2.55 -5.86 20.54
N PHE A 337 2.65 -6.99 19.82
CA PHE A 337 3.37 -7.02 18.53
C PHE A 337 2.67 -6.18 17.44
N PHE A 338 1.41 -5.83 17.67
CA PHE A 338 0.59 -5.00 16.78
C PHE A 338 0.72 -3.49 17.08
N ILE A 339 1.48 -3.11 18.11
CA ILE A 339 1.85 -1.72 18.42
C ILE A 339 2.97 -1.23 17.48
N VAL A 340 3.81 -2.14 16.96
CA VAL A 340 4.98 -1.81 16.13
C VAL A 340 4.59 -1.06 14.84
N PRO A 341 3.59 -1.49 14.04
CA PRO A 341 3.14 -0.74 12.87
C PRO A 341 2.55 0.64 13.24
N LEU A 342 1.89 0.75 14.40
CA LEU A 342 1.23 1.98 14.85
C LEU A 342 2.24 3.03 15.34
N LEU A 343 3.23 2.62 16.15
CA LEU A 343 4.35 3.49 16.53
C LEU A 343 5.14 3.95 15.30
N PHE A 344 5.28 3.09 14.29
CA PHE A 344 5.94 3.45 13.03
C PHE A 344 5.10 4.36 12.13
N LEU A 345 3.78 4.21 12.12
CA LEU A 345 2.87 5.11 11.39
C LEU A 345 2.79 6.49 12.06
N CYS A 346 2.82 6.54 13.39
CA CYS A 346 3.00 7.77 14.16
C CYS A 346 4.35 8.44 13.85
N PHE A 347 5.43 7.65 13.78
CA PHE A 347 6.73 8.16 13.33
C PHE A 347 6.66 8.74 11.91
N LEU A 348 5.95 8.10 10.97
CA LEU A 348 5.74 8.59 9.61
C LEU A 348 4.96 9.92 9.58
N LEU A 349 3.90 10.05 10.37
CA LEU A 349 3.13 11.29 10.47
C LEU A 349 4.00 12.43 11.02
N VAL A 350 4.82 12.14 12.04
CA VAL A 350 5.78 13.09 12.61
C VAL A 350 6.86 13.46 11.59
N TYR A 351 7.39 12.50 10.83
CA TYR A 351 8.41 12.72 9.80
C TYR A 351 7.87 13.54 8.62
N LEU A 352 6.68 13.22 8.11
CA LEU A 352 6.04 13.98 7.03
C LEU A 352 5.64 15.40 7.45
N HIS A 353 5.28 15.59 8.72
CA HIS A 353 5.01 16.90 9.29
C HIS A 353 6.30 17.72 9.54
N SER A 354 7.41 17.03 9.86
CA SER A 354 8.68 17.65 10.28
C SER A 354 9.78 17.60 9.21
N GLY A 355 9.46 17.25 7.96
CA GLY A 355 10.43 17.01 6.89
C GLY A 355 11.39 18.19 6.61
N ASP A 356 10.95 19.43 6.84
CA ASP A 356 11.80 20.62 6.71
C ASP A 356 12.78 20.77 7.90
N ARG A 357 12.46 20.26 9.09
CA ARG A 357 13.38 20.19 10.25
C ARG A 357 14.41 19.07 10.12
N TYR A 358 14.07 17.95 9.48
CA TYR A 358 15.01 16.85 9.26
C TYR A 358 16.14 17.20 8.29
N LYS A 359 15.91 18.15 7.36
CA LYS A 359 16.95 18.70 6.48
C LYS A 359 18.07 19.42 7.24
N SER A 360 17.80 19.97 8.42
CA SER A 360 18.84 20.65 9.22
C SER A 360 19.65 19.68 10.08
N PHE A 361 19.13 18.48 10.37
CA PHE A 361 19.77 17.52 11.28
C PHE A 361 20.92 16.73 10.61
N PHE A 362 20.81 16.45 9.31
CA PHE A 362 21.90 15.84 8.51
C PHE A 362 22.83 16.89 7.87
N GLY A 363 22.86 18.09 8.45
CA GLY A 363 23.78 19.15 8.06
C GLY A 363 25.21 18.85 8.51
N GLN A 364 26.11 18.76 7.52
CA GLN A 364 27.56 18.95 7.64
C GLN A 364 28.33 17.96 8.53
N ARG A 365 28.84 16.88 7.92
CA ARG A 365 30.25 16.41 7.99
C ARG A 365 30.32 14.91 7.70
N THR A 366 30.85 14.53 6.53
CA THR A 366 31.80 13.41 6.37
C THR A 366 32.20 13.24 4.90
N PHE A 367 33.50 13.05 4.70
CA PHE A 367 34.26 13.11 3.44
C PHE A 367 33.96 11.98 2.42
N TYR A 368 33.13 11.00 2.77
CA TYR A 368 32.63 9.94 1.87
C TYR A 368 31.14 10.09 1.47
N GLY A 369 30.50 11.17 1.91
CA GLY A 369 29.04 11.34 1.92
C GLY A 369 28.41 12.07 0.73
N ILE A 370 29.04 12.15 -0.44
CA ILE A 370 28.43 12.83 -1.60
C ILE A 370 27.70 11.83 -2.51
N LEU A 371 28.34 10.71 -2.89
CA LEU A 371 27.71 9.68 -3.73
C LEU A 371 26.53 8.99 -3.03
N TRP A 372 26.71 8.62 -1.76
CA TRP A 372 25.69 7.90 -1.00
C TRP A 372 24.55 8.80 -0.53
N ARG A 373 24.76 10.10 -0.36
CA ARG A 373 23.73 11.01 0.15
C ARG A 373 22.63 11.26 -0.87
N ASP A 374 22.98 11.42 -2.15
CA ASP A 374 21.98 11.58 -3.21
C ASP A 374 21.28 10.25 -3.52
N LEU A 375 22.02 9.12 -3.47
CA LEU A 375 21.42 7.79 -3.64
C LEU A 375 20.45 7.45 -2.50
N PHE A 376 20.85 7.62 -1.23
CA PHE A 376 19.98 7.36 -0.07
C PHE A 376 18.81 8.34 0.03
N ARG A 377 18.99 9.62 -0.33
CA ARG A 377 17.91 10.62 -0.21
C ARG A 377 16.66 10.20 -0.99
N ASP A 378 16.86 9.69 -2.20
CA ASP A 378 15.76 9.35 -3.10
C ASP A 378 15.34 7.87 -2.95
N LEU A 379 16.26 6.93 -2.63
CA LEU A 379 15.91 5.51 -2.43
C LEU A 379 15.28 5.20 -1.06
N TRP A 380 15.65 5.91 0.00
CA TRP A 380 15.28 5.51 1.37
C TRP A 380 13.78 5.59 1.61
N ILE A 381 13.07 6.50 0.93
CA ILE A 381 11.60 6.57 0.97
C ILE A 381 10.98 5.28 0.41
N TYR A 382 11.53 4.70 -0.66
CA TYR A 382 11.03 3.46 -1.22
C TYR A 382 11.36 2.26 -0.34
N ILE A 383 12.60 2.18 0.18
CA ILE A 383 13.01 1.11 1.11
C ILE A 383 12.13 1.14 2.36
N PHE A 384 11.86 2.33 2.89
CA PHE A 384 10.99 2.53 4.05
C PHE A 384 9.53 2.19 3.75
N LEU A 385 8.99 2.58 2.59
CA LEU A 385 7.63 2.25 2.19
C LEU A 385 7.46 0.74 2.01
N ILE A 386 8.42 0.07 1.37
CA ILE A 386 8.43 -1.38 1.19
C ILE A 386 8.51 -2.09 2.54
N SER A 387 9.39 -1.65 3.45
CA SER A 387 9.49 -2.26 4.78
C SER A 387 8.20 -2.10 5.59
N LEU A 388 7.53 -0.95 5.48
CA LEU A 388 6.24 -0.70 6.12
C LEU A 388 5.15 -1.63 5.59
N VAL A 389 5.07 -1.82 4.27
CA VAL A 389 4.11 -2.76 3.68
C VAL A 389 4.44 -4.19 4.10
N CYS A 390 5.71 -4.60 4.10
CA CYS A 390 6.10 -5.94 4.57
C CYS A 390 5.70 -6.18 6.04
N ILE A 391 5.94 -5.21 6.93
CA ILE A 391 5.53 -5.30 8.34
C ILE A 391 4.00 -5.43 8.45
N TYR A 392 3.26 -4.64 7.68
CA TYR A 392 1.80 -4.71 7.64
C TYR A 392 1.28 -6.06 7.12
N LEU A 393 1.85 -6.61 6.05
CA LEU A 393 1.44 -7.91 5.50
C LEU A 393 1.67 -9.02 6.51
N ILE A 394 2.81 -9.00 7.19
CA ILE A 394 3.14 -9.96 8.24
C ILE A 394 2.14 -9.82 9.39
N SER A 395 1.90 -8.61 9.91
CA SER A 395 0.97 -8.40 11.02
C SER A 395 -0.47 -8.78 10.67
N ALA A 396 -0.95 -8.44 9.47
CA ALA A 396 -2.28 -8.77 8.99
C ALA A 396 -2.51 -10.28 8.91
N VAL A 397 -1.54 -11.04 8.38
CA VAL A 397 -1.63 -12.52 8.34
C VAL A 397 -1.69 -13.12 9.74
N TYR A 398 -0.84 -12.65 10.66
CA TYR A 398 -0.89 -13.13 12.06
C TYR A 398 -2.18 -12.73 12.75
N PHE A 399 -2.74 -11.56 12.44
CA PHE A 399 -4.03 -11.12 12.96
C PHE A 399 -5.18 -12.00 12.47
N ILE A 400 -5.24 -12.30 11.16
CA ILE A 400 -6.24 -13.22 10.61
C ILE A 400 -6.12 -14.59 11.30
N LYS A 401 -4.90 -15.13 11.44
CA LYS A 401 -4.69 -16.38 12.19
C LYS A 401 -5.21 -16.28 13.62
N TYR A 402 -4.93 -15.20 14.32
CA TYR A 402 -5.40 -15.00 15.69
C TYR A 402 -6.93 -15.01 15.76
N VAL A 403 -7.62 -14.25 14.90
CA VAL A 403 -9.08 -14.17 14.89
C VAL A 403 -9.71 -15.53 14.53
N GLU A 404 -9.19 -16.22 13.52
CA GLU A 404 -9.64 -17.57 13.15
C GLU A 404 -9.44 -18.58 14.28
N ILE A 405 -8.32 -18.49 15.00
CA ILE A 405 -8.05 -19.33 16.17
C ILE A 405 -9.07 -19.05 17.28
N GLN A 406 -9.35 -17.77 17.57
CA GLN A 406 -10.34 -17.41 18.59
C GLN A 406 -11.73 -17.90 18.22
N ALA A 407 -12.15 -17.73 16.97
CA ALA A 407 -13.43 -18.25 16.48
C ALA A 407 -13.53 -19.78 16.57
N TYR A 408 -12.43 -20.49 16.27
CA TYR A 408 -12.36 -21.94 16.41
C TYR A 408 -12.40 -22.39 17.88
N ILE A 409 -11.65 -21.75 18.77
CA ILE A 409 -11.69 -22.03 20.23
C ILE A 409 -13.10 -21.79 20.78
N GLN A 410 -13.80 -20.78 20.26
CA GLN A 410 -15.19 -20.50 20.63
C GLN A 410 -16.22 -21.39 19.94
N SER A 411 -15.81 -22.42 19.18
CA SER A 411 -16.67 -23.34 18.44
C SER A 411 -17.71 -22.64 17.55
N GLU A 412 -17.39 -21.48 16.99
CA GLU A 412 -18.24 -20.83 15.97
C GLU A 412 -18.34 -21.74 14.74
N PHE A 413 -17.20 -22.31 14.34
CA PHE A 413 -17.07 -23.26 13.23
C PHE A 413 -16.65 -24.64 13.75
N MET A 414 -17.26 -25.72 13.22
CA MET A 414 -16.94 -27.11 13.61
C MET A 414 -15.55 -27.55 13.12
N GLN A 415 -15.09 -27.00 11.99
CA GLN A 415 -13.79 -27.30 11.42
C GLN A 415 -12.88 -26.07 11.49
N PRO A 416 -11.59 -26.23 11.82
CA PRO A 416 -10.64 -25.13 11.78
C PRO A 416 -10.47 -24.66 10.33
N SER A 417 -10.33 -23.35 10.14
CA SER A 417 -9.96 -22.83 8.83
C SER A 417 -8.59 -23.38 8.42
N LYS A 418 -8.46 -23.80 7.17
CA LYS A 418 -7.18 -24.23 6.59
C LYS A 418 -6.13 -23.12 6.64
N PHE A 419 -6.55 -21.86 6.78
CA PHE A 419 -5.66 -20.70 6.92
C PHE A 419 -4.78 -20.78 8.17
N ILE A 420 -5.30 -21.34 9.27
CA ILE A 420 -4.57 -21.38 10.55
C ILE A 420 -3.28 -22.22 10.42
N ASP A 421 -3.36 -23.35 9.73
CA ASP A 421 -2.27 -24.33 9.55
C ASP A 421 -1.30 -24.00 8.41
N MET A 422 -1.49 -22.86 7.73
CA MET A 422 -0.61 -22.49 6.63
C MET A 422 0.80 -22.19 7.13
N LYS A 423 1.77 -22.98 6.65
CA LYS A 423 3.21 -22.71 6.85
C LYS A 423 3.62 -21.43 6.13
N PHE A 424 4.71 -20.81 6.59
CA PHE A 424 5.25 -19.55 6.05
C PHE A 424 5.36 -19.52 4.51
N ARG A 425 5.89 -20.59 3.89
CA ARG A 425 6.01 -20.67 2.42
C ARG A 425 4.65 -20.59 1.71
N LYS A 426 3.64 -21.31 2.21
CA LYS A 426 2.28 -21.27 1.66
C LYS A 426 1.62 -19.91 1.90
N LEU A 427 1.87 -19.27 3.03
CA LEU A 427 1.37 -17.92 3.33
C LEU A 427 1.89 -16.88 2.32
N ILE A 428 3.19 -16.90 2.00
CA ILE A 428 3.75 -15.98 0.99
C ILE A 428 3.08 -16.19 -0.37
N THR A 429 2.97 -17.45 -0.82
CA THR A 429 2.30 -17.76 -2.09
C THR A 429 0.84 -17.31 -2.08
N TRP A 430 0.14 -17.51 -0.96
CA TRP A 430 -1.24 -17.07 -0.81
C TRP A 430 -1.37 -15.54 -0.89
N ILE A 431 -0.53 -14.78 -0.17
CA ILE A 431 -0.53 -13.31 -0.24
C ILE A 431 -0.33 -12.85 -1.69
N PHE A 432 0.62 -13.45 -2.41
CA PHE A 432 0.90 -13.10 -3.80
C PHE A 432 -0.30 -13.39 -4.72
N VAL A 433 -0.81 -14.63 -4.70
CA VAL A 433 -1.94 -15.06 -5.54
C VAL A 433 -3.20 -14.27 -5.22
N PHE A 434 -3.51 -14.09 -3.93
CA PHE A 434 -4.68 -13.33 -3.49
C PHE A 434 -4.58 -11.84 -3.87
N THR A 435 -3.41 -11.22 -3.75
CA THR A 435 -3.24 -9.80 -4.11
C THR A 435 -3.43 -9.58 -5.61
N VAL A 436 -2.83 -10.44 -6.45
CA VAL A 436 -2.84 -10.29 -7.91
C VAL A 436 -4.18 -10.74 -8.50
N ALA A 437 -4.58 -11.98 -8.25
CA ALA A 437 -5.76 -12.58 -8.86
C ALA A 437 -7.05 -12.29 -8.08
N GLY A 438 -6.97 -12.13 -6.75
CA GLY A 438 -8.16 -12.09 -5.90
C GLY A 438 -8.85 -13.44 -5.74
N TYR A 439 -8.13 -14.54 -5.94
CA TYR A 439 -8.69 -15.88 -5.87
C TYR A 439 -9.01 -16.27 -4.43
N GLU A 440 -10.27 -16.62 -4.17
CA GLU A 440 -10.77 -17.12 -2.88
C GLU A 440 -10.95 -18.64 -2.98
N ASP A 441 -10.15 -19.38 -2.22
CA ASP A 441 -10.19 -20.85 -2.16
C ASP A 441 -10.65 -21.28 -0.76
N GLU A 442 -10.72 -22.59 -0.49
CA GLU A 442 -10.93 -23.18 0.85
C GLU A 442 -9.91 -22.73 1.91
N THR A 443 -8.86 -22.00 1.50
CA THR A 443 -7.87 -21.38 2.39
C THR A 443 -8.26 -19.97 2.83
N PHE A 444 -9.37 -19.40 2.37
CA PHE A 444 -9.85 -18.08 2.77
C PHE A 444 -10.36 -18.09 4.23
N PRO A 445 -10.15 -17.03 5.03
CA PRO A 445 -10.66 -16.95 6.40
C PRO A 445 -12.20 -17.07 6.46
N TYR A 446 -12.70 -17.77 7.47
CA TYR A 446 -14.13 -17.96 7.66
C TYR A 446 -14.78 -16.79 8.40
N THR A 447 -14.03 -16.13 9.27
CA THR A 447 -14.49 -15.02 10.12
C THR A 447 -14.68 -13.74 9.33
N GLU A 448 -15.77 -13.00 9.58
CA GLU A 448 -16.05 -11.73 8.89
C GLU A 448 -14.93 -10.69 9.08
N ILE A 449 -14.37 -10.60 10.29
CA ILE A 449 -13.22 -9.73 10.57
C ILE A 449 -11.98 -10.19 9.78
N GLY A 450 -11.73 -11.50 9.72
CA GLY A 450 -10.63 -12.07 8.92
C GLY A 450 -10.78 -11.74 7.43
N LYS A 451 -12.00 -11.81 6.89
CA LYS A 451 -12.31 -11.43 5.50
C LYS A 451 -11.99 -9.96 5.24
N VAL A 452 -12.43 -9.05 6.12
CA VAL A 452 -12.16 -7.61 5.99
C VAL A 452 -10.66 -7.32 5.97
N VAL A 453 -9.88 -7.94 6.86
CA VAL A 453 -8.42 -7.76 6.92
C VAL A 453 -7.73 -8.42 5.72
N ALA A 454 -8.23 -9.55 5.23
CA ALA A 454 -7.73 -10.14 3.99
C ALA A 454 -7.96 -9.18 2.80
N SER A 455 -9.15 -8.60 2.66
CA SER A 455 -9.43 -7.63 1.59
C SER A 455 -8.54 -6.38 1.66
N SER A 456 -8.23 -5.88 2.85
CA SER A 456 -7.37 -4.70 3.01
C SER A 456 -5.91 -4.96 2.59
N ILE A 457 -5.39 -6.19 2.74
CA ILE A 457 -4.08 -6.59 2.20
C ILE A 457 -3.97 -6.26 0.71
N ARG A 458 -5.00 -6.61 -0.07
CA ARG A 458 -5.02 -6.37 -1.51
C ARG A 458 -4.98 -4.87 -1.84
N ILE A 459 -5.81 -4.08 -1.16
CA ILE A 459 -5.90 -2.63 -1.38
C ILE A 459 -4.56 -1.94 -1.07
N VAL A 460 -3.94 -2.27 0.07
CA VAL A 460 -2.66 -1.68 0.49
C VAL A 460 -1.54 -2.04 -0.49
N SER A 461 -1.44 -3.32 -0.88
CA SER A 461 -0.40 -3.78 -1.80
C SER A 461 -0.52 -3.15 -3.19
N ILE A 462 -1.72 -3.14 -3.79
CA ILE A 462 -1.94 -2.54 -5.11
C ILE A 462 -1.70 -1.03 -5.08
N SER A 463 -2.16 -0.34 -4.03
CA SER A 463 -1.96 1.11 -3.86
C SER A 463 -0.48 1.48 -3.74
N CYS A 464 0.28 0.72 -2.94
CA CYS A 464 1.71 0.91 -2.80
C CYS A 464 2.43 0.71 -4.14
N MET A 465 2.11 -0.37 -4.86
CA MET A 465 2.71 -0.67 -6.16
C MET A 465 2.41 0.43 -7.19
N MET A 466 1.14 0.86 -7.31
CA MET A 466 0.76 1.98 -8.18
C MET A 466 1.48 3.28 -7.81
N PHE A 467 1.66 3.57 -6.53
CA PHE A 467 2.38 4.75 -6.08
C PHE A 467 3.87 4.70 -6.48
N ILE A 468 4.54 3.56 -6.25
CA ILE A 468 5.95 3.35 -6.63
C ILE A 468 6.11 3.49 -8.14
N PHE A 469 5.30 2.78 -8.94
CA PHE A 469 5.35 2.88 -10.40
C PHE A 469 5.04 4.29 -10.90
N GLY A 470 4.04 4.97 -10.33
CA GLY A 470 3.71 6.34 -10.69
C GLY A 470 4.85 7.32 -10.39
N ARG A 471 5.53 7.16 -9.25
CA ARG A 471 6.71 7.95 -8.89
C ARG A 471 7.89 7.68 -9.83
N LEU A 472 8.22 6.40 -10.04
CA LEU A 472 9.30 5.99 -10.94
C LEU A 472 9.04 6.49 -12.37
N SER A 473 7.80 6.42 -12.85
CA SER A 473 7.40 6.94 -14.16
C SER A 473 7.62 8.45 -14.25
N ILE A 474 7.24 9.20 -13.22
CA ILE A 474 7.45 10.66 -13.18
C ILE A 474 8.94 11.00 -13.16
N ASP A 475 9.74 10.28 -12.37
CA ASP A 475 11.17 10.56 -12.27
C ASP A 475 11.91 10.13 -13.55
N TYR A 476 11.51 9.03 -14.19
CA TYR A 476 11.96 8.64 -15.52
C TYR A 476 11.60 9.70 -16.57
N LEU A 477 10.36 10.19 -16.57
CA LEU A 477 9.89 11.21 -17.50
C LEU A 477 10.59 12.55 -17.28
N LYS A 478 10.86 12.93 -16.02
CA LYS A 478 11.70 14.10 -15.71
C LYS A 478 13.11 13.94 -16.28
N ASN A 479 13.73 12.76 -16.14
CA ASN A 479 15.08 12.54 -16.64
C ASN A 479 15.12 12.58 -18.18
N LEU A 480 14.13 11.96 -18.86
CA LEU A 480 13.96 12.08 -20.31
C LEU A 480 13.78 13.53 -20.79
N VAL A 481 13.05 14.34 -20.02
CA VAL A 481 12.85 15.77 -20.33
C VAL A 481 14.10 16.60 -19.99
N LYS A 482 14.90 16.17 -19.01
CA LYS A 482 16.11 16.86 -18.54
C LYS A 482 17.31 16.65 -19.48
N ASP A 483 17.36 15.51 -20.17
CA ASP A 483 18.38 15.21 -21.19
C ASP A 483 18.11 15.91 -22.53
N ARG A 484 16.91 16.49 -22.73
CA ARG A 484 16.68 17.51 -23.76
C ARG A 484 16.97 18.88 -23.14
N HIS A 485 18.03 19.55 -23.60
CA HIS A 485 18.54 20.86 -23.13
C HIS A 485 17.54 22.05 -23.13
N MET A 486 16.24 21.84 -23.28
CA MET A 486 15.21 22.86 -23.59
C MET A 486 14.82 23.85 -22.47
N TYR A 487 15.40 23.79 -21.26
CA TYR A 487 14.95 24.65 -20.13
C TYR A 487 16.04 25.34 -19.33
N LYS A 488 17.34 25.11 -19.61
CA LYS A 488 18.40 25.94 -19.03
C LYS A 488 18.66 27.08 -19.99
N GLY A 489 18.29 28.29 -19.58
CA GLY A 489 18.75 29.50 -20.25
C GLY A 489 20.28 29.57 -20.30
N TYR A 490 20.80 30.38 -21.21
CA TYR A 490 22.22 30.71 -21.30
C TYR A 490 22.50 31.89 -20.38
N SER A 491 23.50 31.75 -19.51
CA SER A 491 24.01 32.84 -18.68
C SER A 491 25.27 33.37 -19.35
N MET A 492 25.08 34.23 -20.35
CA MET A 492 26.16 34.89 -21.08
C MET A 492 26.07 36.41 -20.91
N SER A 493 27.19 37.09 -21.04
CA SER A 493 27.29 38.55 -21.08
C SER A 493 28.12 38.96 -22.29
N ASN A 494 27.90 40.17 -22.81
CA ASN A 494 28.60 40.70 -23.99
C ASN A 494 28.36 39.87 -25.28
N HIS A 495 27.16 39.30 -25.41
CA HIS A 495 26.68 38.53 -26.57
C HIS A 495 25.62 39.30 -27.37
N ILE A 496 25.27 38.81 -28.56
CA ILE A 496 24.17 39.34 -29.39
C ILE A 496 22.97 38.41 -29.28
N VAL A 497 21.77 38.96 -29.23
CA VAL A 497 20.52 38.18 -29.26
C VAL A 497 19.79 38.44 -30.58
N ILE A 498 19.45 37.38 -31.32
CA ILE A 498 18.63 37.46 -32.54
C ILE A 498 17.27 36.83 -32.25
N CYS A 499 16.22 37.65 -32.29
CA CYS A 499 14.84 37.22 -32.12
C CYS A 499 14.18 36.99 -33.48
N ASN A 500 13.25 36.03 -33.55
CA ASN A 500 12.47 35.68 -34.74
C ASN A 500 13.34 35.24 -35.93
N TRP A 501 14.20 34.26 -35.70
CA TRP A 501 15.07 33.69 -36.72
C TRP A 501 14.34 33.37 -38.03
N ASN A 502 14.93 33.79 -39.15
CA ASN A 502 14.50 33.52 -40.52
C ASN A 502 15.73 33.42 -41.44
N SER A 503 15.53 33.28 -42.76
CA SER A 503 16.62 33.17 -43.74
C SER A 503 17.55 34.38 -43.83
N LYS A 504 17.12 35.58 -43.38
CA LYS A 504 18.00 36.75 -43.27
C LYS A 504 18.95 36.62 -42.08
N GLY A 505 18.50 35.96 -41.01
CA GLY A 505 19.32 35.69 -39.81
C GLY A 505 20.62 34.97 -40.14
N GLU A 506 20.57 33.98 -41.06
CA GLU A 506 21.76 33.25 -41.51
C GLU A 506 22.82 34.18 -42.08
N LYS A 507 22.43 35.07 -43.00
CA LYS A 507 23.33 36.06 -43.61
C LYS A 507 23.87 37.05 -42.59
N ILE A 508 23.04 37.49 -41.64
CA ILE A 508 23.45 38.39 -40.56
C ILE A 508 24.55 37.76 -39.71
N VAL A 509 24.41 36.47 -39.37
CA VAL A 509 25.45 35.74 -38.63
C VAL A 509 26.74 35.66 -39.43
N GLU A 510 26.68 35.34 -40.72
CA GLU A 510 27.85 35.26 -41.59
C GLU A 510 28.62 36.59 -41.68
N GLU A 511 27.92 37.72 -41.76
CA GLU A 511 28.50 39.07 -41.78
C GLU A 511 29.14 39.44 -40.43
N ILE A 512 28.42 39.23 -39.32
CA ILE A 512 28.90 39.57 -37.97
C ILE A 512 30.05 38.66 -37.52
N HIS A 513 30.06 37.40 -37.97
CA HIS A 513 31.11 36.43 -37.73
C HIS A 513 32.08 36.29 -38.91
N SER A 514 32.18 37.33 -39.75
CA SER A 514 33.14 37.37 -40.84
C SER A 514 34.58 37.16 -40.34
N PRO A 515 35.47 36.55 -41.15
CA PRO A 515 36.85 36.28 -40.74
C PRO A 515 37.61 37.53 -40.28
N SER A 516 37.30 38.67 -40.89
CA SER A 516 37.83 40.00 -40.55
C SER A 516 37.51 40.40 -39.11
N LEU A 517 36.22 40.33 -38.72
CA LEU A 517 35.77 40.68 -37.37
C LEU A 517 36.29 39.70 -36.32
N LYS A 518 36.38 38.41 -36.66
CA LYS A 518 36.97 37.39 -35.79
C LYS A 518 38.45 37.63 -35.55
N ALA A 519 39.22 37.96 -36.58
CA ALA A 519 40.65 38.25 -36.46
C ALA A 519 40.93 39.50 -35.59
N GLN A 520 40.02 40.48 -35.62
CA GLN A 520 40.08 41.68 -34.77
C GLN A 520 39.59 41.44 -33.33
N GLY A 521 39.07 40.24 -33.01
CA GLY A 521 38.54 39.90 -31.68
C GLY A 521 37.23 40.62 -31.33
N ILE A 522 36.51 41.13 -32.33
CA ILE A 522 35.28 41.91 -32.15
C ILE A 522 34.03 41.01 -32.22
N ALA A 523 34.14 39.84 -32.86
CA ALA A 523 33.05 38.86 -32.94
C ALA A 523 32.55 38.44 -31.55
N LYS A 524 31.23 38.45 -31.36
CA LYS A 524 30.57 38.17 -30.08
C LYS A 524 29.68 36.94 -30.21
N PRO A 525 29.56 36.07 -29.19
CA PRO A 525 28.63 34.95 -29.23
C PRO A 525 27.19 35.37 -29.53
N ILE A 526 26.42 34.51 -30.18
CA ILE A 526 25.04 34.81 -30.60
C ILE A 526 24.06 33.83 -29.97
N ILE A 527 22.96 34.35 -29.42
CA ILE A 527 21.81 33.55 -28.97
C ILE A 527 20.63 33.81 -29.89
N ILE A 528 20.06 32.75 -30.44
CA ILE A 528 18.90 32.79 -31.33
C ILE A 528 17.66 32.36 -30.57
N ILE A 529 16.59 33.15 -30.65
CA ILE A 529 15.28 32.86 -30.05
C ILE A 529 14.23 32.80 -31.16
N CYS A 530 13.62 31.63 -31.37
CA CYS A 530 12.47 31.50 -32.28
C CYS A 530 11.55 30.34 -31.89
N ASN A 531 10.30 30.43 -32.36
CA ASN A 531 9.20 29.52 -31.99
C ASN A 531 9.26 28.14 -32.66
N HIS A 532 10.18 27.91 -33.58
CA HIS A 532 10.31 26.65 -34.33
C HIS A 532 11.73 26.07 -34.17
N GLU A 533 11.89 24.76 -34.32
CA GLU A 533 13.21 24.15 -34.32
C GLU A 533 13.99 24.58 -35.57
N ILE A 534 15.26 24.96 -35.38
CA ILE A 534 16.16 25.36 -36.45
C ILE A 534 17.33 24.38 -36.54
N THR A 535 17.80 24.17 -37.77
CA THR A 535 19.07 23.50 -38.03
C THR A 535 20.06 24.58 -38.41
N LEU A 536 21.08 24.79 -37.57
CA LEU A 536 22.13 25.76 -37.86
C LEU A 536 23.06 25.19 -38.94
N PRO A 537 23.51 26.00 -39.92
CA PRO A 537 24.50 25.57 -40.91
C PRO A 537 25.80 25.09 -40.25
N ASP A 538 26.41 24.05 -40.82
CA ASP A 538 27.72 23.54 -40.40
C ASP A 538 28.83 24.38 -41.05
N SER A 539 29.04 25.60 -40.55
CA SER A 539 30.09 26.50 -41.00
C SER A 539 30.78 27.18 -39.82
N ASP A 540 32.02 27.65 -40.04
CA ASP A 540 32.81 28.30 -38.99
C ASP A 540 32.12 29.54 -38.40
N ALA A 541 31.24 30.20 -39.17
CA ALA A 541 30.45 31.34 -38.68
C ALA A 541 29.46 30.94 -37.57
N PHE A 542 28.99 29.69 -37.53
CA PHE A 542 27.96 29.26 -36.57
C PHE A 542 28.50 28.57 -35.31
N GLN A 543 29.82 28.39 -35.17
CA GLN A 543 30.42 27.70 -34.02
C GLN A 543 30.08 28.37 -32.66
N ASP A 544 29.98 29.70 -32.62
CA ASP A 544 29.62 30.48 -31.42
C ASP A 544 28.15 30.93 -31.43
N THR A 545 27.27 30.12 -32.02
CA THR A 545 25.83 30.39 -32.06
C THR A 545 25.03 29.36 -31.25
N PHE A 546 24.09 29.86 -30.45
CA PHE A 546 23.32 29.07 -29.51
C PHE A 546 21.83 29.23 -29.78
N PHE A 547 21.10 28.12 -29.80
CA PHE A 547 19.66 28.14 -30.08
C PHE A 547 18.84 27.97 -28.80
N LEU A 548 17.92 28.90 -28.55
CA LEU A 548 16.94 28.86 -27.46
C LEU A 548 15.51 28.80 -28.03
N PRO A 549 14.87 27.61 -28.10
CA PRO A 549 13.53 27.49 -28.66
C PRO A 549 12.49 28.22 -27.82
N GLY A 550 11.63 29.03 -28.44
CA GLY A 550 10.54 29.75 -27.80
C GLY A 550 10.17 31.09 -28.41
N ASP A 551 9.08 31.67 -27.90
CA ASP A 551 8.59 32.98 -28.35
C ASP A 551 9.35 34.10 -27.63
N PRO A 552 10.00 35.01 -28.36
CA PRO A 552 10.65 36.17 -27.74
C PRO A 552 9.64 37.14 -27.11
N ALA A 553 8.33 37.05 -27.39
CA ALA A 553 7.31 37.83 -26.70
C ALA A 553 7.03 37.36 -25.26
N ALA A 554 7.64 36.28 -24.79
CA ALA A 554 7.50 35.81 -23.41
C ALA A 554 8.69 36.26 -22.54
N GLU A 555 8.44 37.05 -21.49
CA GLU A 555 9.47 37.58 -20.57
C GLU A 555 10.54 36.56 -20.15
N TRP A 556 10.10 35.36 -19.77
CA TRP A 556 10.99 34.33 -19.22
C TRP A 556 11.97 33.78 -20.27
N LYS A 557 11.63 33.86 -21.56
CA LYS A 557 12.53 33.50 -22.66
C LYS A 557 13.60 34.56 -22.86
N LEU A 558 13.20 35.83 -22.83
CA LEU A 558 14.12 36.97 -22.84
C LEU A 558 15.12 36.90 -21.68
N ARG A 559 14.65 36.57 -20.47
CA ARG A 559 15.53 36.33 -19.31
C ARG A 559 16.45 35.12 -19.49
N ASN A 560 15.95 34.02 -20.03
CA ASN A 560 16.75 32.83 -20.30
C ASN A 560 17.82 33.03 -21.37
N ALA A 561 17.70 34.05 -22.21
CA ALA A 561 18.74 34.46 -23.14
C ALA A 561 19.70 35.52 -22.56
N SER A 562 19.60 35.83 -21.26
CA SER A 562 20.34 36.91 -20.61
C SER A 562 20.29 38.23 -21.41
N ILE A 563 19.12 38.57 -21.95
CA ILE A 563 19.02 39.71 -22.89
C ILE A 563 19.44 41.05 -22.26
N HIS A 564 19.33 41.18 -20.94
CA HIS A 564 19.74 42.36 -20.18
C HIS A 564 21.26 42.55 -20.10
N ASP A 565 22.03 41.48 -20.28
CA ASP A 565 23.50 41.51 -20.31
C ASP A 565 24.05 41.45 -21.75
N ALA A 566 23.16 41.48 -22.76
CA ALA A 566 23.52 41.47 -24.16
C ALA A 566 24.17 42.79 -24.58
N PHE A 567 25.09 42.72 -25.53
CA PHE A 567 25.67 43.89 -26.18
C PHE A 567 24.64 44.58 -27.09
N SER A 568 23.96 43.79 -27.91
CA SER A 568 22.89 44.26 -28.79
C SER A 568 21.85 43.17 -29.03
N THR A 569 20.66 43.60 -29.42
CA THR A 569 19.56 42.70 -29.82
C THR A 569 19.03 43.09 -31.18
N ILE A 570 18.91 42.10 -32.06
CA ILE A 570 18.29 42.21 -33.38
C ILE A 570 16.95 41.48 -33.35
N ILE A 571 15.88 42.16 -33.73
CA ILE A 571 14.54 41.58 -33.81
C ILE A 571 14.12 41.57 -35.28
N LEU A 572 14.08 40.39 -35.87
CA LEU A 572 13.68 40.22 -37.26
C LEU A 572 12.15 40.14 -37.38
N ALA A 573 11.63 40.50 -38.54
CA ALA A 573 10.22 40.29 -38.84
C ALA A 573 9.98 38.79 -39.09
N ASP A 574 9.05 38.19 -38.33
CA ASP A 574 8.67 36.79 -38.53
C ASP A 574 7.78 36.66 -39.77
N GLU A 575 8.40 36.39 -40.92
CA GLU A 575 7.72 36.26 -42.21
C GLU A 575 6.65 35.16 -42.21
N ALA A 576 6.77 34.16 -41.34
CA ALA A 576 5.75 33.12 -41.20
C ALA A 576 4.41 33.65 -40.65
N MET A 577 4.42 34.83 -40.01
CA MET A 577 3.23 35.48 -39.48
C MET A 577 2.48 36.37 -40.49
N GLY A 578 3.01 36.55 -41.71
CA GLY A 578 2.40 37.36 -42.77
C GLY A 578 2.13 38.81 -42.32
N ASP A 579 0.92 39.31 -42.55
CA ASP A 579 0.50 40.68 -42.18
C ASP A 579 0.64 41.00 -40.68
N ARG A 580 0.78 39.99 -39.82
CA ARG A 580 0.96 40.17 -38.37
C ARG A 580 2.42 40.26 -37.94
N ALA A 581 3.39 40.08 -38.84
CA ALA A 581 4.82 40.10 -38.53
C ALA A 581 5.22 41.39 -37.80
N ASP A 582 4.84 42.55 -38.36
CA ASP A 582 5.13 43.86 -37.74
C ASP A 582 4.49 44.03 -36.36
N SER A 583 3.28 43.50 -36.16
CA SER A 583 2.60 43.54 -34.86
C SER A 583 3.30 42.66 -33.83
N HIS A 584 3.84 41.52 -34.25
CA HIS A 584 4.64 40.65 -33.39
C HIS A 584 5.99 41.29 -33.03
N THR A 585 6.68 41.91 -33.99
CA THR A 585 7.90 42.70 -33.71
C THR A 585 7.62 43.78 -32.66
N VAL A 586 6.52 44.53 -32.80
CA VAL A 586 6.11 45.53 -31.79
C VAL A 586 5.87 44.88 -30.42
N MET A 587 5.21 43.73 -30.37
CA MET A 587 4.95 43.01 -29.11
C MET A 587 6.24 42.56 -28.42
N VAL A 588 7.19 41.99 -29.17
CA VAL A 588 8.50 41.56 -28.66
C VAL A 588 9.27 42.75 -28.08
N VAL A 589 9.28 43.86 -28.80
CA VAL A 589 9.93 45.10 -28.34
C VAL A 589 9.27 45.62 -27.07
N MET A 590 7.93 45.65 -26.99
CA MET A 590 7.23 46.12 -25.79
C MET A 590 7.60 45.27 -24.56
N GLU A 591 7.58 43.95 -24.69
CA GLU A 591 7.94 43.03 -23.61
C GLU A 591 9.40 43.22 -23.16
N MET A 592 10.30 43.40 -24.12
CA MET A 592 11.72 43.63 -23.87
C MET A 592 11.97 44.97 -23.16
N THR A 593 11.31 46.03 -23.61
CA THR A 593 11.39 47.36 -22.98
C THR A 593 10.82 47.32 -21.57
N GLU A 594 9.66 46.68 -21.34
CA GLU A 594 9.09 46.52 -20.00
C GLU A 594 10.03 45.75 -19.06
N LEU A 595 10.69 44.70 -19.57
CA LEU A 595 11.70 43.96 -18.83
C LEU A 595 12.89 44.86 -18.46
N PHE A 596 13.40 45.66 -19.40
CA PHE A 596 14.52 46.57 -19.16
C PHE A 596 14.17 47.69 -18.17
N ASP A 597 13.02 48.34 -18.33
CA ASP A 597 12.55 49.41 -17.46
C ASP A 597 12.47 48.91 -16.00
N ARG A 598 11.84 47.75 -15.78
CA ARG A 598 11.76 47.13 -14.45
C ARG A 598 13.14 46.77 -13.88
N LEU A 599 14.06 46.24 -14.69
CA LEU A 599 15.41 45.92 -14.22
C LEU A 599 16.23 47.18 -13.90
N GLN A 600 15.97 48.29 -14.59
CA GLN A 600 16.57 49.59 -14.32
C GLN A 600 16.01 50.20 -13.04
N GLU A 601 14.70 50.13 -12.80
CA GLU A 601 14.05 50.53 -11.54
C GLU A 601 14.57 49.72 -10.34
N GLU A 602 14.82 48.42 -10.51
CA GLU A 602 15.43 47.55 -9.50
C GLU A 602 16.94 47.82 -9.28
N GLY A 603 17.56 48.70 -10.06
CA GLY A 603 19.00 49.01 -10.01
C GLY A 603 19.90 47.87 -10.51
N LYS A 604 19.35 46.89 -11.22
CA LYS A 604 20.07 45.73 -11.77
C LYS A 604 20.61 45.97 -13.17
N LEU A 605 20.02 46.89 -13.92
CA LEU A 605 20.45 47.28 -15.26
C LEU A 605 21.00 48.70 -15.22
N LYS A 606 22.29 48.87 -15.55
CA LYS A 606 22.94 50.19 -15.62
C LYS A 606 22.68 50.88 -16.96
N GLN A 607 22.74 50.11 -18.04
CA GLN A 607 22.56 50.57 -19.40
C GLN A 607 21.84 49.48 -20.17
N ARG A 608 20.75 49.84 -20.87
CA ARG A 608 20.04 48.91 -21.74
C ARG A 608 20.88 48.55 -22.98
N PRO A 609 20.78 47.30 -23.49
CA PRO A 609 21.39 46.91 -24.76
C PRO A 609 20.90 47.75 -25.93
N HIS A 610 21.69 47.84 -27.00
CA HIS A 610 21.25 48.45 -28.25
C HIS A 610 20.19 47.58 -28.93
N ILE A 611 19.06 48.16 -29.33
CA ILE A 611 17.95 47.43 -29.96
C ILE A 611 17.79 47.86 -31.42
N SER A 612 17.94 46.90 -32.33
CA SER A 612 17.65 47.03 -33.75
C SER A 612 16.45 46.15 -34.11
N ALA A 613 15.45 46.70 -34.79
CA ALA A 613 14.24 45.95 -35.17
C ALA A 613 13.89 46.14 -36.65
N GLU A 614 13.53 45.04 -37.30
CA GLU A 614 13.07 45.01 -38.68
C GLU A 614 11.53 45.13 -38.76
N LEU A 615 11.05 45.95 -39.70
CA LEU A 615 9.65 45.98 -40.13
C LEU A 615 9.55 45.67 -41.62
N ILE A 616 8.49 44.96 -42.00
CA ILE A 616 8.15 44.76 -43.41
C ILE A 616 7.57 46.05 -43.98
N ASP A 617 6.63 46.72 -43.28
CA ASP A 617 6.01 47.97 -43.72
C ASP A 617 6.39 49.14 -42.79
N GLY A 618 6.84 50.26 -43.37
CA GLY A 618 7.21 51.48 -42.65
C GLY A 618 6.09 52.14 -41.84
N LYS A 619 4.81 51.76 -42.03
CA LYS A 619 3.66 52.31 -41.28
C LYS A 619 3.82 52.24 -39.76
N ASN A 620 4.51 51.21 -39.25
CA ASN A 620 4.62 50.95 -37.81
C ASN A 620 5.89 51.53 -37.15
N ILE A 621 6.75 52.23 -37.90
CA ILE A 621 8.02 52.80 -37.38
C ILE A 621 7.79 53.67 -36.13
N LYS A 622 6.71 54.45 -36.09
CA LYS A 622 6.38 55.33 -34.95
C LYS A 622 6.16 54.59 -33.65
N TYR A 623 5.68 53.34 -33.70
CA TYR A 623 5.41 52.53 -32.50
C TYR A 623 6.71 51.98 -31.93
N LEU A 624 7.60 51.46 -32.79
CA LEU A 624 8.91 50.97 -32.36
C LEU A 624 9.80 52.09 -31.79
N LYS A 625 9.82 53.26 -32.43
CA LYS A 625 10.55 54.42 -31.88
C LYS A 625 10.04 54.86 -30.51
N ARG A 626 8.71 54.81 -30.29
CA ARG A 626 8.11 55.12 -28.98
C ARG A 626 8.40 54.06 -27.93
N ALA A 627 8.48 52.79 -28.33
CA ALA A 627 8.85 51.68 -27.47
C ALA A 627 10.35 51.63 -27.16
N GLY A 628 11.13 52.61 -27.62
CA GLY A 628 12.53 52.78 -27.25
C GLY A 628 13.51 52.01 -28.12
N VAL A 629 13.11 51.50 -29.29
CA VAL A 629 14.05 50.90 -30.26
C VAL A 629 15.01 51.97 -30.77
N ASP A 630 16.31 51.66 -30.77
CA ASP A 630 17.35 52.60 -31.18
C ASP A 630 17.42 52.71 -32.70
N GLU A 631 17.31 51.59 -33.41
CA GLU A 631 17.35 51.51 -34.88
C GLU A 631 16.18 50.72 -35.45
N VAL A 632 15.40 51.35 -36.33
CA VAL A 632 14.28 50.70 -37.02
C VAL A 632 14.60 50.62 -38.50
N ILE A 633 14.67 49.40 -39.02
CA ILE A 633 15.01 49.12 -40.42
C ILE A 633 13.75 48.62 -41.12
N SER A 634 13.33 49.32 -42.17
CA SER A 634 12.30 48.80 -43.09
C SER A 634 12.94 48.48 -44.43
N GLY A 635 13.03 47.19 -44.74
CA GLY A 635 13.63 46.72 -45.99
C GLY A 635 12.91 47.25 -47.22
N ASN A 636 11.57 47.30 -47.19
CA ASN A 636 10.76 47.85 -48.28
C ASN A 636 10.99 49.35 -48.47
N ASP A 637 10.96 50.15 -47.40
CA ASP A 637 11.19 51.60 -47.50
C ASP A 637 12.60 51.92 -48.02
N LEU A 638 13.62 51.18 -47.56
CA LEU A 638 15.00 51.35 -48.01
C LEU A 638 15.16 50.93 -49.47
N GLY A 639 14.58 49.78 -49.85
CA GLY A 639 14.60 49.28 -51.23
C GLY A 639 13.93 50.24 -52.21
N VAL A 640 12.77 50.81 -51.85
CA VAL A 640 12.07 51.82 -52.67
C VAL A 640 12.94 53.07 -52.87
N ARG A 641 13.63 53.54 -51.82
CA ARG A 641 14.54 54.70 -51.94
C ARG A 641 15.76 54.41 -52.81
N LEU A 642 16.35 53.22 -52.67
CA LEU A 642 17.49 52.81 -53.49
C LEU A 642 17.10 52.64 -54.97
N LEU A 643 15.90 52.09 -55.26
CA LEU A 643 15.36 52.01 -56.61
C LEU A 643 15.09 53.40 -57.21
N ALA A 644 14.51 54.31 -56.44
CA ALA A 644 14.33 55.69 -56.90
C ALA A 644 15.67 56.36 -57.17
N GLN A 645 16.64 56.21 -56.27
CA GLN A 645 17.96 56.81 -56.43
C GLN A 645 18.74 56.20 -57.61
N SER A 646 18.62 54.90 -57.87
CA SER A 646 19.33 54.24 -58.97
C SER A 646 18.82 54.66 -60.35
N THR A 647 17.57 55.12 -60.45
CA THR A 647 17.06 55.75 -61.68
C THR A 647 17.68 57.11 -61.96
N VAL A 648 18.04 57.86 -60.92
CA VAL A 648 18.65 59.19 -61.03
C VAL A 648 20.17 59.09 -61.15
N THR A 649 20.78 58.14 -60.45
CA THR A 649 22.23 57.93 -60.38
C THR A 649 22.55 56.45 -60.63
N PRO A 650 22.70 56.03 -61.90
CA PRO A 650 23.09 54.66 -62.23
C PRO A 650 24.41 54.29 -61.55
N GLY A 651 24.48 53.09 -60.98
CA GLY A 651 25.64 52.58 -60.23
C GLY A 651 25.63 52.86 -58.72
N ILE A 652 24.67 53.66 -58.21
CA ILE A 652 24.60 53.96 -56.76
C ILE A 652 24.41 52.72 -55.88
N THR A 653 23.74 51.68 -56.37
CA THR A 653 23.49 50.45 -55.61
C THR A 653 24.79 49.69 -55.33
N GLU A 654 25.71 49.63 -56.30
CA GLU A 654 27.03 49.00 -56.14
C GLU A 654 27.90 49.78 -55.15
N PHE A 655 27.85 51.12 -55.21
CA PHE A 655 28.51 51.98 -54.24
C PHE A 655 27.98 51.75 -52.82
N MET A 656 26.66 51.71 -52.65
CA MET A 656 26.03 51.45 -51.34
C MET A 656 26.33 50.03 -50.83
N ASP A 657 26.35 49.03 -51.70
CA ASP A 657 26.68 47.65 -51.34
C ASP A 657 28.11 47.52 -50.80
N ASN A 658 29.08 48.15 -51.47
CA ASN A 658 30.48 48.17 -51.03
C ASN A 658 30.70 48.90 -49.68
N ILE A 659 29.85 49.87 -49.34
CA ILE A 659 29.95 50.62 -48.08
C ILE A 659 29.29 49.87 -46.91
N LEU A 660 28.25 49.09 -47.19
CA LEU A 660 27.48 48.37 -46.17
C LEU A 660 28.09 47.00 -45.82
N GLN A 661 28.90 46.41 -46.70
CA GLN A 661 29.59 45.14 -46.45
C GLN A 661 30.85 45.32 -45.59
N TYR A 662 31.06 44.41 -44.65
CA TYR A 662 32.25 44.39 -43.78
C TYR A 662 33.34 43.51 -44.41
N CYS A 663 34.37 44.10 -45.00
CA CYS A 663 35.44 43.36 -45.67
C CYS A 663 36.78 44.11 -45.60
N ASN A 664 37.89 43.36 -45.48
CA ASN A 664 39.26 43.92 -45.42
C ASN A 664 39.69 44.72 -46.66
N GLN A 665 38.86 44.80 -47.71
CA GLN A 665 39.17 45.45 -48.98
C GLN A 665 38.29 46.69 -49.27
N THR A 666 37.23 46.92 -48.49
CA THR A 666 36.29 48.04 -48.68
C THR A 666 36.57 49.18 -47.68
N ASN A 667 35.99 50.36 -47.92
CA ASN A 667 35.97 51.42 -46.91
C ASN A 667 34.65 51.34 -46.15
N GLU A 668 34.72 51.50 -44.84
CA GLU A 668 33.59 51.40 -43.93
C GLU A 668 33.24 52.77 -43.33
N ILE A 669 31.98 52.94 -42.94
CA ILE A 669 31.53 54.15 -42.25
C ILE A 669 31.70 53.97 -40.75
N TYR A 670 32.46 54.86 -40.13
CA TYR A 670 32.61 54.94 -38.68
C TYR A 670 31.99 56.21 -38.13
N ILE A 671 31.39 56.08 -36.95
CA ILE A 671 30.98 57.21 -36.12
C ILE A 671 31.95 57.24 -34.94
N ILE A 672 32.71 58.34 -34.84
CA ILE A 672 33.74 58.55 -33.83
C ILE A 672 33.51 59.88 -33.10
N ASP A 673 34.03 59.99 -31.88
CA ASP A 673 33.95 61.24 -31.13
C ASP A 673 34.90 62.28 -31.75
N ALA A 674 34.50 63.54 -31.73
CA ALA A 674 35.33 64.61 -32.28
C ALA A 674 36.60 64.81 -31.41
N PRO A 675 37.78 64.99 -32.01
CA PRO A 675 39.00 65.31 -31.28
C PRO A 675 38.82 66.59 -30.46
N GLN A 676 39.23 66.57 -29.20
CA GLN A 676 39.04 67.70 -28.28
C GLN A 676 39.66 68.99 -28.82
N LYS A 677 40.80 68.89 -29.51
CA LYS A 677 41.46 70.03 -30.18
C LYS A 677 40.54 70.75 -31.19
N LEU A 678 39.80 70.00 -32.02
CA LEU A 678 38.91 70.59 -33.02
C LEU A 678 37.65 71.20 -32.41
N ILE A 679 37.21 70.66 -31.27
CA ILE A 679 36.12 71.23 -30.47
C ILE A 679 36.56 72.57 -29.85
N GLU A 680 37.75 72.61 -29.25
CA GLU A 680 38.33 73.82 -28.64
C GLU A 680 38.58 74.93 -29.68
N GLU A 681 39.01 74.56 -30.88
CA GLU A 681 39.21 75.48 -32.02
C GLU A 681 37.90 75.92 -32.68
N LYS A 682 36.75 75.38 -32.25
CA LYS A 682 35.42 75.61 -32.85
C LYS A 682 35.44 75.40 -34.37
N ALA A 683 36.09 74.32 -34.80
CA ALA A 683 36.26 74.03 -36.22
C ALA A 683 34.90 73.89 -36.92
N ASP A 684 34.78 74.52 -38.10
CA ASP A 684 33.64 74.34 -39.00
C ASP A 684 33.84 73.08 -39.86
N PHE A 685 32.82 72.68 -40.63
CA PHE A 685 32.87 71.44 -41.42
C PHE A 685 34.07 71.39 -42.38
N VAL A 686 34.43 72.54 -42.95
CA VAL A 686 35.56 72.67 -43.89
C VAL A 686 36.87 72.48 -43.16
N ALA A 687 37.07 73.15 -42.01
CA ALA A 687 38.28 73.01 -41.21
C ALA A 687 38.49 71.56 -40.72
N ILE A 688 37.42 70.86 -40.33
CA ILE A 688 37.49 69.44 -39.94
C ILE A 688 37.87 68.57 -41.14
N SER A 689 37.27 68.83 -42.31
CA SER A 689 37.61 68.11 -43.54
C SER A 689 39.05 68.34 -43.95
N GLU A 690 39.56 69.57 -43.86
CA GLU A 690 40.96 69.91 -44.14
C GLU A 690 41.91 69.16 -43.19
N PHE A 691 41.61 69.17 -41.88
CA PHE A 691 42.39 68.43 -40.88
C PHE A 691 42.48 66.93 -41.19
N LEU A 692 41.35 66.30 -41.55
CA LEU A 692 41.30 64.87 -41.88
C LEU A 692 42.01 64.56 -43.21
N LEU A 693 41.93 65.46 -44.20
CA LEU A 693 42.59 65.32 -45.49
C LEU A 693 44.12 65.50 -45.39
N GLU A 694 44.59 66.44 -44.57
CA GLU A 694 46.02 66.65 -44.32
C GLU A 694 46.67 65.44 -43.63
N ASN A 695 45.93 64.77 -42.76
CA ASN A 695 46.39 63.61 -42.00
C ASN A 695 45.87 62.27 -42.56
N ARG A 696 45.44 62.27 -43.83
CA ARG A 696 44.70 61.16 -44.45
C ARG A 696 45.45 59.83 -44.43
N ASP A 697 46.77 59.84 -44.64
CA ASP A 697 47.58 58.61 -44.61
C ASP A 697 47.78 58.07 -43.19
N ILE A 698 47.78 58.95 -42.19
CA ILE A 698 47.91 58.58 -40.77
C ILE A 698 46.60 57.96 -40.28
N TYR A 699 45.46 58.52 -40.70
CA TYR A 699 44.13 58.05 -40.32
C TYR A 699 43.50 57.16 -41.40
N HIS A 700 44.21 56.14 -41.87
CA HIS A 700 43.64 55.05 -42.70
C HIS A 700 42.81 55.50 -43.94
N ASN A 701 43.26 56.53 -44.65
CA ASN A 701 42.58 57.11 -45.80
C ASN A 701 41.20 57.74 -45.50
N THR A 702 41.04 58.30 -44.31
CA THR A 702 39.76 58.87 -43.82
C THR A 702 39.21 59.99 -44.71
N LEU A 703 37.89 59.97 -44.93
CA LEU A 703 37.10 61.03 -45.54
C LEU A 703 35.93 61.40 -44.63
N LEU A 704 35.72 62.70 -44.38
CA LEU A 704 34.55 63.19 -43.63
C LEU A 704 33.29 63.15 -44.51
N LEU A 705 32.21 62.56 -44.01
CA LEU A 705 30.92 62.48 -44.71
C LEU A 705 29.86 63.36 -44.06
N ALA A 706 29.77 63.33 -42.72
CA ALA A 706 28.69 63.97 -41.99
C ALA A 706 29.10 64.31 -40.55
N ILE A 707 28.31 65.16 -39.91
CA ILE A 707 28.36 65.41 -38.47
C ILE A 707 27.08 64.89 -37.84
N GLN A 708 27.20 64.18 -36.72
CA GLN A 708 26.08 63.74 -35.92
C GLN A 708 25.95 64.60 -34.66
N ARG A 709 24.81 65.28 -34.52
CA ARG A 709 24.45 66.05 -33.31
C ARG A 709 23.10 65.59 -32.80
N ASN A 710 22.99 65.23 -31.52
CA ASN A 710 21.73 64.75 -30.91
C ASN A 710 21.06 63.61 -31.73
N LYS A 711 21.85 62.64 -32.21
CA LYS A 711 21.44 61.54 -33.13
C LYS A 711 20.95 61.96 -34.52
N LYS A 712 20.88 63.27 -34.83
CA LYS A 712 20.55 63.76 -36.17
C LYS A 712 21.81 63.78 -37.04
N MET A 713 21.74 63.15 -38.20
CA MET A 713 22.80 63.18 -39.20
C MET A 713 22.68 64.41 -40.09
N MET A 714 23.77 65.17 -40.20
CA MET A 714 23.93 66.31 -41.10
C MET A 714 24.99 65.93 -42.13
N VAL A 715 24.55 65.42 -43.29
CA VAL A 715 25.43 64.94 -44.37
C VAL A 715 25.90 66.13 -45.19
N ASN A 716 27.21 66.36 -45.25
CA ASN A 716 27.83 67.50 -45.92
C ASN A 716 27.11 68.85 -45.68
N PRO A 717 27.00 69.31 -44.42
CA PRO A 717 26.21 70.49 -44.08
C PRO A 717 26.81 71.78 -44.63
N CYS A 718 25.93 72.72 -45.01
CA CYS A 718 26.33 74.09 -45.33
C CYS A 718 26.62 74.91 -44.05
N LYS A 719 27.25 76.08 -44.17
CA LYS A 719 27.61 76.94 -43.01
C LYS A 719 26.41 77.39 -42.19
N GLU A 720 25.22 77.46 -42.79
CA GLU A 720 23.96 77.77 -42.11
C GLU A 720 23.43 76.58 -41.29
N GLU A 721 23.76 75.35 -41.68
CA GLU A 721 23.28 74.11 -41.04
C GLU A 721 24.22 73.65 -39.91
N PHE A 722 25.52 73.88 -40.08
CA PHE A 722 26.55 73.56 -39.11
C PHE A 722 27.59 74.67 -39.02
N THR A 723 27.69 75.28 -37.83
CA THR A 723 28.58 76.42 -37.59
C THR A 723 29.93 76.04 -37.01
N HIS A 724 29.95 75.14 -36.01
CA HIS A 724 31.14 74.70 -35.29
C HIS A 724 30.86 73.44 -34.47
N LEU A 725 31.91 72.69 -34.14
CA LEU A 725 31.88 71.53 -33.24
C LEU A 725 31.56 71.89 -31.79
N ILE A 726 30.84 71.01 -31.12
CA ILE A 726 30.61 71.00 -29.67
C ILE A 726 30.93 69.61 -29.07
N ASP A 727 31.04 69.50 -27.75
CA ASP A 727 31.48 68.28 -27.05
C ASP A 727 30.69 67.00 -27.37
N ASP A 728 29.40 67.11 -27.71
CA ASP A 728 28.52 65.95 -28.02
C ASP A 728 28.43 65.64 -29.53
N ASP A 729 29.18 66.36 -30.36
CA ASP A 729 29.21 66.09 -31.80
C ASP A 729 30.12 64.90 -32.12
N ARG A 730 29.62 64.03 -32.99
CA ARG A 730 30.38 62.90 -33.52
C ARG A 730 30.64 63.06 -35.00
N LEU A 731 31.84 62.69 -35.43
CA LEU A 731 32.25 62.71 -36.83
C LEU A 731 31.80 61.41 -37.50
N VAL A 732 31.16 61.52 -38.65
CA VAL A 732 30.84 60.38 -39.52
C VAL A 732 31.86 60.37 -40.64
N ILE A 733 32.69 59.35 -40.65
CA ILE A 733 33.84 59.25 -41.53
C ILE A 733 33.82 57.94 -42.31
N LEU A 734 34.45 57.95 -43.48
CA LEU A 734 34.69 56.79 -44.32
C LEU A 734 36.18 56.45 -44.28
N ALA A 735 36.56 55.26 -43.82
CA ALA A 735 37.95 54.84 -43.70
C ALA A 735 38.10 53.33 -43.90
N LYS A 736 39.32 52.83 -44.14
CA LYS A 736 39.57 51.37 -44.27
C LYS A 736 39.52 50.61 -42.95
N GLU A 737 39.91 51.29 -41.88
CA GLU A 737 39.92 50.77 -40.51
C GLU A 737 39.47 51.90 -39.59
N ARG A 738 38.91 51.57 -38.43
CA ARG A 738 38.46 52.57 -37.45
C ARG A 738 39.66 53.41 -36.99
N PRO A 739 39.74 54.71 -37.36
CA PRO A 739 40.89 55.52 -37.00
C PRO A 739 40.82 55.95 -35.53
N ASP A 740 41.98 56.00 -34.90
CA ASP A 740 42.16 56.59 -33.58
C ASP A 740 42.59 58.05 -33.74
N ILE A 741 41.67 58.99 -33.52
CA ILE A 741 41.86 60.43 -33.78
C ILE A 741 41.98 61.22 -32.46
N HIS A 742 42.22 60.54 -31.33
CA HIS A 742 42.33 61.16 -30.02
C HIS A 742 43.76 61.49 -29.59
#